data_AF-A0A3R7PXQ9-F1
#
_entry.id   AF-A0A3R7PXQ9-F1
#
_cell.length_a   1.000
_cell.length_b   1.000
_cell.length_c   1.000
_cell.angle_alpha   90.00
_cell.angle_beta   90.00
_cell.angle_gamma   90.00
#
_symmetry.space_group_name_H-M   'P 1'
#
loop_
_entity.id
_entity.type
_entity.pdbx_description
1 polymer ?
#
loop_
_entity_poly.entity_id
_entity_poly.type
_entity_poly.pdbx_seq_one_letter_code
_entity_poly.pdbx_strand_id
1 'polypeptide(L)'
;MKRNFRSGYISILSVITLASIMLLMLTASFRHTIRNQEAQKKTQIRVDYTNREQAFLRAVLTEVPNSAIRNMMANSNSAGNEVSSRWEWIFERALAKANSEQALPREQARVLGIGGQSISGNTGNGSRGELRNTINRIKNQPSLNSFYVNAGTNNTSDLLGRNYPESLRVSDGAVEKMDRDRPIISMAKTYPEGNQFRVVPYPDVHFGYVAQSDNFVAKRNWWAFSLGSGEASKASTGVTTVRKNFILSIYEVPSQLAVGSAGNTILGKHGDGSDWGDIRISGGVFASRALTQGNVRLDRLAARRGISMADESSVGGVALDALTGDLLSREQYESENAAFYPISSSSDSGLVAFLPIARGRDAFDDLENVTDKNSGSPTGWNHYSRPAIQTVMKLRVEDVLSPQDQTPTSISFTFLAGGIERKIVYARGNNWPTSGSPKGRLFPFHLENDGIQRPALSVYVGRLPGFLRSIGADPTSVNNSLMVNANYRDNIRIRKPNIPSLSTDVALVLRDTRDFTSFSTGFSLVTPFRTYLVNDVNIVPRGIDAQGQEVFPPISLFTPEKRFGIRNQPMNITLKGQVNHVGKDSDQNARPLDLRSGANDEVLAGKIKAELYSITDPEQLPPISQMNWLVVIEQLN
;
A
#
# COMPACT_ATOMS: atom_id res chain seq x y z
N MET A 1 -30.17 -82.09 65.54
CA MET A 1 -29.65 -80.79 66.01
C MET A 1 -29.37 -79.89 64.81
N LYS A 2 -30.28 -78.94 64.51
CA LYS A 2 -30.06 -77.88 63.50
C LYS A 2 -29.37 -76.70 64.19
N ARG A 3 -28.21 -76.28 63.69
CA ARG A 3 -27.44 -75.12 64.21
C ARG A 3 -28.05 -73.83 63.64
N ASN A 4 -28.57 -72.98 64.52
CA ASN A 4 -29.05 -71.63 64.21
C ASN A 4 -27.84 -70.70 63.98
N PHE A 5 -27.64 -70.24 62.74
CA PHE A 5 -26.76 -69.11 62.44
C PHE A 5 -27.52 -67.80 62.73
N ARG A 6 -26.94 -66.92 63.55
CA ARG A 6 -27.51 -65.61 63.90
C ARG A 6 -27.56 -64.68 62.66
N SER A 7 -28.74 -64.18 62.31
CA SER A 7 -29.03 -63.36 61.11
C SER A 7 -28.62 -61.87 61.17
N GLY A 8 -27.62 -61.50 61.99
CA GLY A 8 -27.24 -60.08 62.19
C GLY A 8 -25.91 -59.66 61.54
N TYR A 9 -24.92 -60.54 61.52
CA TYR A 9 -23.53 -60.17 61.16
C TYR A 9 -23.29 -60.02 59.64
N ILE A 10 -24.04 -60.72 58.80
CA ILE A 10 -23.93 -60.62 57.34
C ILE A 10 -24.39 -59.25 56.84
N SER A 11 -25.40 -58.63 57.51
CA SER A 11 -25.90 -57.31 57.12
C SER A 11 -24.90 -56.18 57.43
N ILE A 12 -24.23 -56.22 58.59
CA ILE A 12 -23.26 -55.18 58.99
C ILE A 12 -22.03 -55.22 58.07
N LEU A 13 -21.52 -56.41 57.75
CA LEU A 13 -20.38 -56.54 56.85
C LEU A 13 -20.71 -56.03 55.44
N SER A 14 -21.91 -56.31 54.94
CA SER A 14 -22.38 -55.82 53.63
C SER A 14 -22.56 -54.30 53.60
N VAL A 15 -22.99 -53.68 54.70
CA VAL A 15 -23.14 -52.22 54.82
C VAL A 15 -21.77 -51.54 54.86
N ILE A 16 -20.80 -52.10 55.59
CA ILE A 16 -19.44 -51.54 55.69
C ILE A 16 -18.70 -51.65 54.34
N THR A 17 -18.85 -52.77 53.62
CA THR A 17 -18.23 -52.92 52.29
C THR A 17 -18.86 -51.99 51.27
N LEU A 18 -20.19 -51.84 51.25
CA LEU A 18 -20.88 -50.90 50.37
C LEU A 18 -20.48 -49.44 50.67
N ALA A 19 -20.41 -49.06 51.95
CA ALA A 19 -19.99 -47.74 52.37
C ALA A 19 -18.53 -47.43 51.97
N SER A 20 -17.64 -48.43 52.09
CA SER A 20 -16.23 -48.30 51.69
C SER A 20 -16.06 -48.17 50.17
N ILE A 21 -16.83 -48.93 49.38
CA ILE A 21 -16.85 -48.81 47.92
C ILE A 21 -17.37 -47.43 47.50
N MET A 22 -18.45 -46.95 48.12
CA MET A 22 -18.96 -45.60 47.83
C MET A 22 -17.95 -44.51 48.18
N LEU A 23 -17.26 -44.60 49.32
CA LEU A 23 -16.23 -43.63 49.71
C LEU A 23 -15.06 -43.62 48.72
N LEU A 24 -14.62 -44.80 48.26
CA LEU A 24 -13.57 -44.93 47.24
C LEU A 24 -14.01 -44.36 45.90
N MET A 25 -15.25 -44.61 45.47
CA MET A 25 -15.81 -44.03 44.25
C MET A 25 -15.93 -42.50 44.35
N LEU A 26 -16.34 -41.97 45.51
CA LEU A 26 -16.49 -40.53 45.73
C LEU A 26 -15.11 -39.85 45.74
N THR A 27 -14.11 -40.48 46.37
CA THR A 27 -12.71 -40.00 46.36
C THR A 27 -12.12 -40.04 44.95
N ALA A 28 -12.37 -41.11 44.19
CA ALA A 28 -11.93 -41.23 42.81
C ALA A 28 -12.61 -40.20 41.90
N SER A 29 -13.92 -40.00 42.06
CA SER A 29 -14.70 -38.98 41.35
C SER A 29 -14.23 -37.57 41.67
N PHE A 30 -13.95 -37.27 42.95
CA PHE A 30 -13.41 -35.98 43.37
C PHE A 30 -12.02 -35.72 42.78
N ARG A 31 -11.15 -36.74 42.79
CA ARG A 31 -9.82 -36.66 42.17
C ARG A 31 -9.90 -36.50 40.65
N HIS A 32 -10.85 -37.16 40.00
CA HIS A 32 -11.09 -37.01 38.56
C HIS A 32 -11.63 -35.62 38.23
N THR A 33 -12.55 -35.10 39.04
CA THR A 33 -13.11 -33.75 38.91
C THR A 33 -12.03 -32.68 39.07
N ILE A 34 -11.15 -32.80 40.07
CA ILE A 34 -10.02 -31.87 40.26
C ILE A 34 -9.08 -31.89 39.04
N ARG A 35 -8.73 -33.07 38.53
CA ARG A 35 -7.86 -33.20 37.35
C ARG A 35 -8.50 -32.59 36.10
N ASN A 36 -9.80 -32.81 35.90
CA ASN A 36 -10.53 -32.23 34.78
C ASN A 36 -10.62 -30.71 34.90
N GLN A 37 -10.87 -30.18 36.11
CA GLN A 37 -10.84 -28.74 36.36
C GLN A 37 -9.45 -28.14 36.11
N GLU A 38 -8.38 -28.82 36.49
CA GLU A 38 -7.01 -28.35 36.24
C GLU A 38 -6.68 -28.34 34.74
N ALA A 39 -7.10 -29.38 34.00
CA ALA A 39 -6.95 -29.44 32.55
C ALA A 39 -7.77 -28.34 31.83
N GLN A 40 -9.00 -28.10 32.27
CA GLN A 40 -9.84 -27.01 31.78
C GLN A 40 -9.20 -25.64 32.04
N LYS A 41 -8.70 -25.38 33.26
CA LYS A 41 -7.98 -24.14 33.59
C LYS A 41 -6.75 -23.93 32.69
N LYS A 42 -5.92 -24.95 32.50
CA LYS A 42 -4.74 -24.87 31.62
C LYS A 42 -5.13 -24.61 30.16
N THR A 43 -6.21 -25.22 29.70
CA THR A 43 -6.73 -25.01 28.33
C THR A 43 -7.27 -23.60 28.16
N GLN A 44 -8.06 -23.11 29.13
CA GLN A 44 -8.60 -21.76 29.13
C GLN A 44 -7.48 -20.70 29.15
N ILE A 45 -6.44 -20.91 29.95
CA ILE A 45 -5.26 -20.03 29.99
C ILE A 45 -4.54 -20.01 28.63
N ARG A 46 -4.40 -21.16 27.95
CA ARG A 46 -3.80 -21.22 26.60
C ARG A 46 -4.64 -20.47 25.56
N VAL A 47 -5.96 -20.57 25.64
CA VAL A 47 -6.88 -19.83 24.77
C VAL A 47 -6.77 -18.33 25.02
N ASP A 48 -6.73 -17.89 26.29
CA ASP A 48 -6.54 -16.48 26.66
C ASP A 48 -5.19 -15.94 26.14
N TYR A 49 -4.10 -16.68 26.32
CA TYR A 49 -2.80 -16.31 25.75
C TYR A 49 -2.85 -16.18 24.23
N THR A 50 -3.54 -17.09 23.54
CA THR A 50 -3.66 -17.04 22.07
C THR A 50 -4.49 -15.84 21.62
N ASN A 51 -5.60 -15.55 22.30
CA ASN A 51 -6.45 -14.41 21.97
C ASN A 51 -5.73 -13.08 22.22
N ARG A 52 -4.96 -12.97 23.31
CA ARG A 52 -4.14 -11.79 23.63
C ARG A 52 -2.98 -11.61 22.66
N GLU A 53 -2.32 -12.71 22.27
CA GLU A 53 -1.29 -12.72 21.23
C GLU A 53 -1.85 -12.15 19.93
N GLN A 54 -3.01 -12.63 19.48
CA GLN A 54 -3.66 -12.12 18.26
C GLN A 54 -4.04 -10.64 18.36
N ALA A 55 -4.58 -10.19 19.51
CA ALA A 55 -4.89 -8.78 19.73
C ALA A 55 -3.63 -7.90 19.71
N PHE A 56 -2.54 -8.36 20.34
CA PHE A 56 -1.24 -7.68 20.30
C PHE A 56 -0.69 -7.58 18.88
N LEU A 57 -0.67 -8.67 18.12
CA LEU A 57 -0.17 -8.67 16.74
C LEU A 57 -0.99 -7.73 15.83
N ARG A 58 -2.33 -7.69 15.99
CA ARG A 58 -3.20 -6.73 15.32
C ARG A 58 -2.86 -5.29 15.67
N ALA A 59 -2.59 -5.00 16.94
CA ALA A 59 -2.20 -3.66 17.36
C ALA A 59 -0.83 -3.27 16.75
N VAL A 60 0.16 -4.18 16.75
CA VAL A 60 1.47 -3.96 16.10
C VAL A 60 1.32 -3.69 14.61
N LEU A 61 0.46 -4.45 13.91
CA LEU A 61 0.17 -4.27 12.48
C LEU A 61 -0.28 -2.84 12.15
N THR A 62 -1.00 -2.18 13.06
CA THR A 62 -1.46 -0.79 12.87
C THR A 62 -0.43 0.26 13.31
N GLU A 63 0.34 0.00 14.37
CA GLU A 63 1.27 0.99 14.95
C GLU A 63 2.57 1.13 14.15
N VAL A 64 3.07 0.06 13.55
CA VAL A 64 4.34 0.04 12.83
C VAL A 64 4.32 0.92 11.57
N PRO A 65 3.38 0.77 10.62
CA PRO A 65 3.31 1.66 9.47
C PRO A 65 3.12 3.13 9.86
N ASN A 66 2.32 3.43 10.90
CA ASN A 66 2.19 4.80 11.41
C ASN A 66 3.53 5.37 11.92
N SER A 67 4.31 4.54 12.61
CA SER A 67 5.63 4.94 13.12
C SER A 67 6.66 5.07 12.00
N ALA A 68 6.58 4.22 10.97
CA ALA A 68 7.40 4.34 9.77
C ALA A 68 7.13 5.67 9.04
N ILE A 69 5.86 6.06 8.86
CA ILE A 69 5.48 7.36 8.29
C ILE A 69 6.05 8.50 9.14
N ARG A 70 5.89 8.43 10.47
CA ARG A 70 6.43 9.45 11.39
C ARG A 70 7.94 9.61 11.23
N ASN A 71 8.70 8.52 11.09
CA ASN A 71 10.14 8.58 10.85
C ASN A 71 10.52 9.25 9.51
N MET A 72 9.59 9.34 8.56
CA MET A 72 9.81 10.03 7.28
C MET A 72 9.36 11.49 7.33
N MET A 73 8.60 11.91 8.34
CA MET A 73 8.13 13.29 8.48
C MET A 73 9.23 14.23 9.01
N ALA A 74 9.08 15.52 8.73
CA ALA A 74 9.94 16.57 9.25
C ALA A 74 10.10 16.50 10.79
N ASN A 75 11.31 16.77 11.28
CA ASN A 75 11.68 16.84 12.70
C ASN A 75 11.47 15.53 13.50
N SER A 76 11.38 14.39 12.82
CA SER A 76 11.25 13.08 13.47
C SER A 76 12.56 12.52 14.03
N ASN A 77 13.70 13.11 13.66
CA ASN A 77 14.99 12.87 14.28
C ASN A 77 15.35 13.92 15.35
N SER A 78 14.41 14.77 15.74
CA SER A 78 14.61 15.71 16.84
C SER A 78 14.42 15.01 18.19
N ALA A 79 15.21 15.43 19.19
CA ALA A 79 15.11 14.94 20.56
C ALA A 79 13.67 15.02 21.07
N GLY A 80 13.16 13.92 21.61
CA GLY A 80 11.76 13.79 22.09
C GLY A 80 10.78 13.24 21.04
N ASN A 81 10.83 13.70 19.79
CA ASN A 81 9.92 13.22 18.73
C ASN A 81 10.28 11.79 18.29
N GLU A 82 11.57 11.51 18.21
CA GLU A 82 12.13 10.20 17.88
C GLU A 82 11.63 9.08 18.79
N VAL A 83 11.37 9.41 20.07
CA VAL A 83 11.01 8.48 21.14
C VAL A 83 9.73 7.74 20.77
N SER A 84 8.74 8.48 20.26
CA SER A 84 7.43 7.93 19.91
C SER A 84 7.49 6.87 18.79
N SER A 85 8.53 6.89 17.97
CA SER A 85 8.67 5.98 16.81
C SER A 85 9.62 4.81 17.08
N ARG A 86 10.22 4.70 18.27
CA ARG A 86 11.11 3.57 18.62
C ARG A 86 10.34 2.29 18.89
N TRP A 87 10.98 1.13 18.64
CA TRP A 87 10.36 -0.18 18.85
C TRP A 87 9.80 -0.38 20.27
N GLU A 88 10.50 0.11 21.29
CA GLU A 88 10.04 0.09 22.69
C GLU A 88 8.63 0.69 22.83
N TRP A 89 8.44 1.92 22.33
CA TRP A 89 7.19 2.65 22.44
C TRP A 89 6.10 2.13 21.51
N ILE A 90 6.48 1.58 20.36
CA ILE A 90 5.55 0.89 19.46
C ILE A 90 4.94 -0.31 20.20
N PHE A 91 5.77 -1.13 20.83
CA PHE A 91 5.30 -2.31 21.55
C PHE A 91 4.53 -1.98 22.82
N GLU A 92 4.93 -0.95 23.57
CA GLU A 92 4.16 -0.46 24.72
C GLU A 92 2.75 0.00 24.31
N ARG A 93 2.63 0.77 23.21
CA ARG A 93 1.31 1.19 22.69
C ARG A 93 0.49 0.02 22.18
N ALA A 94 1.12 -0.94 21.51
CA ALA A 94 0.45 -2.15 21.05
C ALA A 94 -0.10 -2.99 22.22
N LEU A 95 0.67 -3.15 23.30
CA LEU A 95 0.20 -3.82 24.52
C LEU A 95 -0.94 -3.06 25.20
N ALA A 96 -0.85 -1.74 25.29
CA ALA A 96 -1.91 -0.91 25.85
C ALA A 96 -3.23 -1.07 25.06
N LYS A 97 -3.17 -1.07 23.72
CA LYS A 97 -4.31 -1.32 22.84
C LYS A 97 -4.88 -2.72 23.01
N ALA A 98 -4.04 -3.75 22.98
CA ALA A 98 -4.46 -5.14 23.15
C ALA A 98 -5.14 -5.38 24.51
N ASN A 99 -4.61 -4.77 25.59
CA ASN A 99 -5.21 -4.85 26.91
C ASN A 99 -6.56 -4.12 27.01
N SER A 100 -6.73 -3.00 26.28
CA SER A 100 -7.99 -2.27 26.24
C SER A 100 -9.12 -3.01 25.51
N GLU A 101 -8.79 -3.89 24.56
CA GLU A 101 -9.78 -4.69 23.82
C GLU A 101 -10.37 -5.84 24.64
N GLN A 102 -9.75 -6.24 25.76
CA GLN A 102 -10.13 -7.45 26.50
C GLN A 102 -10.35 -7.24 28.01
N ALA A 103 -10.07 -6.06 28.57
CA ALA A 103 -10.30 -5.81 29.98
C ALA A 103 -11.80 -5.60 30.27
N LEU A 104 -12.36 -6.45 31.12
CA LEU A 104 -13.65 -6.18 31.75
C LEU A 104 -13.57 -4.83 32.50
N PRO A 105 -14.49 -3.88 32.21
CA PRO A 105 -14.59 -2.63 32.98
C PRO A 105 -14.61 -2.92 34.48
N ARG A 106 -13.88 -2.12 35.26
CA ARG A 106 -13.71 -2.33 36.71
C ARG A 106 -15.05 -2.49 37.47
N GLU A 107 -16.08 -1.80 37.00
CA GLU A 107 -17.43 -1.89 37.54
C GLU A 107 -18.09 -3.25 37.27
N GLN A 108 -17.94 -3.81 36.06
CA GLN A 108 -18.46 -5.13 35.72
C GLN A 108 -17.68 -6.25 36.44
N ALA A 109 -16.37 -6.10 36.60
CA ALA A 109 -15.55 -7.03 37.39
C ALA A 109 -15.90 -7.01 38.89
N ARG A 110 -16.29 -5.85 39.44
CA ARG A 110 -16.82 -5.73 40.81
C ARG A 110 -18.19 -6.40 40.96
N VAL A 111 -19.10 -6.20 40.00
CA VAL A 111 -20.44 -6.82 40.01
C VAL A 111 -20.36 -8.35 39.91
N LEU A 112 -19.38 -8.88 39.16
CA LEU A 112 -19.14 -10.32 39.02
C LEU A 112 -18.38 -10.95 40.20
N GLY A 113 -18.06 -10.19 41.25
CA GLY A 113 -17.34 -10.70 42.43
C GLY A 113 -15.88 -11.12 42.18
N ILE A 114 -15.34 -10.83 41.00
CA ILE A 114 -13.96 -11.15 40.57
C ILE A 114 -12.98 -10.00 40.83
N GLY A 115 -13.44 -8.92 41.46
CA GLY A 115 -12.62 -7.78 41.86
C GLY A 115 -11.52 -8.19 42.84
N GLY A 116 -10.28 -8.23 42.35
CA GLY A 116 -9.09 -8.55 43.16
C GLY A 116 -8.68 -10.02 43.20
N GLN A 117 -9.46 -10.93 42.59
CA GLN A 117 -9.12 -12.35 42.44
C GLN A 117 -9.10 -12.83 40.99
N SER A 118 -9.16 -11.93 40.01
CA SER A 118 -8.70 -12.26 38.67
C SER A 118 -7.22 -12.65 38.79
N ILE A 119 -6.92 -13.94 38.69
CA ILE A 119 -5.57 -14.41 38.36
C ILE A 119 -5.33 -13.86 36.96
N SER A 120 -4.80 -12.64 36.91
CA SER A 120 -4.31 -12.03 35.69
C SER A 120 -3.21 -12.96 35.19
N GLY A 121 -3.46 -13.64 34.07
CA GLY A 121 -2.46 -14.38 33.31
C GLY A 121 -1.49 -13.36 32.71
N ASN A 122 -0.68 -12.78 33.59
CA ASN A 122 -0.08 -11.48 33.37
C ASN A 122 1.01 -11.54 32.30
N THR A 123 0.77 -10.86 31.18
CA THR A 123 1.80 -10.29 30.31
C THR A 123 1.71 -8.76 30.26
N GLY A 124 1.04 -8.09 31.20
CA GLY A 124 0.71 -6.67 31.00
C GLY A 124 0.35 -5.80 32.21
N ASN A 125 0.66 -6.20 33.44
CA ASN A 125 0.55 -5.33 34.62
C ASN A 125 1.91 -4.81 35.08
N GLY A 126 2.85 -4.72 34.14
CA GLY A 126 4.23 -4.39 34.39
C GLY A 126 4.59 -2.95 34.11
N SER A 127 5.35 -2.38 35.03
CA SER A 127 6.27 -1.30 34.69
C SER A 127 7.25 -1.74 33.59
N ARG A 128 7.94 -0.78 32.95
CA ARG A 128 8.93 -0.90 31.86
C ARG A 128 9.87 -2.13 31.86
N GLY A 129 10.10 -2.79 33.01
CA GLY A 129 10.89 -4.01 33.13
C GLY A 129 10.24 -5.28 32.53
N GLU A 130 8.91 -5.37 32.42
CA GLU A 130 8.23 -6.60 31.96
C GLU A 130 8.19 -6.78 30.43
N LEU A 131 8.37 -5.70 29.66
CA LEU A 131 8.36 -5.77 28.20
C LEU A 131 9.51 -6.62 27.66
N ARG A 132 10.69 -6.55 28.30
CA ARG A 132 11.88 -7.36 27.97
C ARG A 132 11.68 -8.86 28.20
N ASN A 133 10.77 -9.22 29.10
CA ASN A 133 10.44 -10.61 29.39
C ASN A 133 9.36 -11.15 28.42
N THR A 134 8.70 -10.26 27.68
CA THR A 134 7.61 -10.62 26.77
C THR A 134 8.06 -10.54 25.32
N ILE A 135 8.84 -9.54 24.95
CA ILE A 135 9.31 -9.30 23.59
C ILE A 135 10.83 -9.25 23.61
N ASN A 136 11.46 -9.99 22.71
CA ASN A 136 12.91 -10.01 22.60
C ASN A 136 13.34 -10.24 21.16
N ARG A 137 14.54 -9.80 20.80
CA ARG A 137 15.19 -10.14 19.54
C ARG A 137 15.48 -11.64 19.45
N ILE A 138 15.65 -12.13 18.23
CA ILE A 138 15.93 -13.54 17.97
C ILE A 138 17.43 -13.81 18.19
N LYS A 139 18.30 -12.96 17.64
CA LYS A 139 19.75 -13.01 17.85
C LYS A 139 20.32 -11.64 18.21
N ASN A 140 21.47 -11.63 18.90
CA ASN A 140 22.13 -10.40 19.31
C ASN A 140 22.69 -9.64 18.10
N GLN A 141 22.32 -8.36 17.99
CA GLN A 141 22.86 -7.41 17.01
C GLN A 141 23.14 -6.07 17.72
N PRO A 142 24.25 -5.37 17.46
CA PRO A 142 24.52 -4.03 18.00
C PRO A 142 23.56 -2.96 17.43
N SER A 143 23.13 -2.00 18.24
CA SER A 143 22.18 -0.91 17.95
C SER A 143 22.43 0.23 18.94
N LEU A 144 21.71 1.34 18.77
CA LEU A 144 21.88 2.54 19.59
C LEU A 144 21.20 2.43 20.99
N ASN A 145 20.17 1.58 21.17
CA ASN A 145 19.36 1.50 22.40
C ASN A 145 18.85 0.06 22.73
N SER A 146 17.94 -0.06 23.73
CA SER A 146 17.25 -1.29 24.14
C SER A 146 16.68 -2.09 22.96
N PHE A 147 16.98 -3.39 22.91
CA PHE A 147 16.84 -4.19 21.70
C PHE A 147 15.63 -5.14 21.73
N TYR A 148 14.69 -4.94 20.82
CA TYR A 148 13.50 -5.79 20.72
C TYR A 148 13.35 -6.51 19.37
N VAL A 149 14.09 -6.11 18.32
CA VAL A 149 13.96 -6.67 16.97
C VAL A 149 15.30 -6.88 16.27
N ASN A 150 15.31 -7.73 15.25
CA ASN A 150 16.35 -7.85 14.23
C ASN A 150 15.85 -7.23 12.92
N ALA A 151 16.49 -6.18 12.41
CA ALA A 151 16.09 -5.51 11.17
C ALA A 151 16.73 -6.19 9.95
N GLY A 152 15.96 -6.44 8.89
CA GLY A 152 16.36 -7.14 7.67
C GLY A 152 17.31 -6.38 6.75
N THR A 153 18.41 -5.86 7.29
CA THR A 153 19.43 -5.08 6.55
C THR A 153 20.80 -5.74 6.60
N ASN A 154 21.57 -5.58 5.52
CA ASN A 154 22.93 -6.05 5.34
C ASN A 154 23.09 -7.53 5.70
N ASN A 155 23.78 -7.87 6.79
CA ASN A 155 24.16 -9.25 7.13
C ASN A 155 23.13 -9.97 8.03
N THR A 156 21.90 -9.47 8.13
CA THR A 156 20.92 -10.02 9.08
C THR A 156 20.37 -11.38 8.67
N SER A 157 20.21 -11.62 7.37
CA SER A 157 19.83 -12.93 6.82
C SER A 157 20.89 -13.99 7.13
N ASP A 158 22.17 -13.65 7.03
CA ASP A 158 23.27 -14.57 7.39
C ASP A 158 23.29 -14.86 8.89
N LEU A 159 22.97 -13.85 9.71
CA LEU A 159 22.86 -14.02 11.15
C LEU A 159 21.71 -14.94 11.53
N LEU A 160 20.50 -14.72 10.99
CA LEU A 160 19.29 -15.44 11.41
C LEU A 160 19.12 -16.80 10.72
N GLY A 161 19.68 -16.97 9.52
CA GLY A 161 19.66 -18.22 8.74
C GLY A 161 18.67 -18.18 7.57
N ARG A 162 18.64 -19.27 6.80
CA ARG A 162 17.93 -19.37 5.50
C ARG A 162 16.39 -19.31 5.58
N ASN A 163 15.82 -19.51 6.77
CA ASN A 163 14.36 -19.44 6.97
C ASN A 163 13.84 -17.99 7.00
N TYR A 164 14.74 -17.00 6.99
CA TYR A 164 14.40 -15.59 6.98
C TYR A 164 14.53 -15.00 5.57
N PRO A 165 13.77 -13.93 5.26
CA PRO A 165 13.85 -13.28 3.96
C PRO A 165 15.24 -12.69 3.71
N GLU A 166 15.54 -12.45 2.44
CA GLU A 166 16.78 -11.78 2.03
C GLU A 166 16.87 -10.37 2.64
N SER A 167 18.06 -9.97 3.07
CA SER A 167 18.27 -8.64 3.65
C SER A 167 18.48 -7.58 2.57
N LEU A 168 17.93 -6.39 2.78
CA LEU A 168 18.22 -5.24 1.93
C LEU A 168 19.60 -4.66 2.23
N ARG A 169 20.30 -4.17 1.20
CA ARG A 169 21.57 -3.46 1.34
C ARG A 169 21.35 -1.99 1.66
N VAL A 170 22.17 -1.49 2.58
CA VAL A 170 22.23 -0.08 2.96
C VAL A 170 23.70 0.32 3.06
N SER A 171 24.11 1.33 2.30
CA SER A 171 25.48 1.85 2.30
C SER A 171 25.80 2.69 3.55
N ASP A 172 24.81 3.40 4.08
CA ASP A 172 24.96 4.22 5.28
C ASP A 172 24.77 3.39 6.57
N GLY A 173 25.86 3.16 7.29
CA GLY A 173 25.86 2.44 8.56
C GLY A 173 25.08 3.14 9.68
N ALA A 174 24.82 4.46 9.59
CA ALA A 174 23.94 5.15 10.53
C ALA A 174 22.48 4.76 10.32
N VAL A 175 22.04 4.69 9.05
CA VAL A 175 20.68 4.26 8.68
C VAL A 175 20.44 2.81 9.09
N GLU A 176 21.43 1.93 8.89
CA GLU A 176 21.36 0.54 9.37
C GLU A 176 21.17 0.49 10.89
N LYS A 177 21.94 1.25 11.67
CA LYS A 177 21.79 1.30 13.13
C LYS A 177 20.43 1.85 13.56
N MET A 178 19.90 2.84 12.83
CA MET A 178 18.60 3.44 13.11
C MET A 178 17.44 2.48 12.80
N ASP A 179 17.52 1.71 11.72
CA ASP A 179 16.48 0.73 11.34
C ASP A 179 16.32 -0.39 12.38
N ARG A 180 17.39 -0.68 13.13
CA ARG A 180 17.37 -1.60 14.27
C ARG A 180 16.70 -1.02 15.52
N ASP A 181 16.63 0.31 15.65
CA ASP A 181 16.01 1.02 16.79
C ASP A 181 14.54 1.40 16.52
N ARG A 182 14.21 1.67 15.25
CA ARG A 182 12.88 2.09 14.80
C ARG A 182 12.64 1.69 13.35
N PRO A 183 11.39 1.49 12.89
CA PRO A 183 11.14 1.11 11.51
C PRO A 183 11.51 2.25 10.56
N ILE A 184 12.48 2.03 9.67
CA ILE A 184 12.90 2.99 8.62
C ILE A 184 12.47 2.45 7.26
N ILE A 185 11.74 3.27 6.49
CA ILE A 185 11.43 3.03 5.08
C ILE A 185 12.16 4.07 4.25
N SER A 186 12.95 3.64 3.27
CA SER A 186 13.81 4.53 2.48
C SER A 186 14.10 3.97 1.08
N MET A 187 14.25 4.87 0.10
CA MET A 187 14.72 4.56 -1.25
C MET A 187 16.22 4.20 -1.27
N ALA A 188 16.97 4.56 -0.22
CA ALA A 188 18.38 4.19 -0.08
C ALA A 188 18.59 2.69 0.24
N LYS A 189 17.52 1.96 0.58
CA LYS A 189 17.57 0.51 0.76
C LYS A 189 17.28 -0.18 -0.57
N THR A 190 18.21 -1.01 -1.03
CA THR A 190 18.09 -1.74 -2.31
C THR A 190 18.29 -3.24 -2.09
N TYR A 191 17.89 -4.05 -3.05
CA TYR A 191 18.32 -5.45 -3.10
C TYR A 191 19.85 -5.53 -3.32
N PRO A 192 20.49 -6.68 -3.04
CA PRO A 192 21.93 -6.85 -3.21
C PRO A 192 22.48 -6.50 -4.60
N GLU A 193 21.66 -6.66 -5.63
CA GLU A 193 21.93 -6.33 -7.03
C GLU A 193 21.91 -4.82 -7.34
N GLY A 194 21.47 -3.98 -6.39
CA GLY A 194 21.31 -2.54 -6.57
C GLY A 194 19.91 -2.11 -7.02
N ASN A 195 19.06 -3.06 -7.41
CA ASN A 195 17.67 -2.78 -7.81
C ASN A 195 16.80 -2.38 -6.61
N GLN A 196 15.93 -1.39 -6.80
CA GLN A 196 14.98 -0.96 -5.76
C GLN A 196 13.84 -1.97 -5.59
N PHE A 197 13.32 -2.52 -6.67
CA PHE A 197 12.22 -3.48 -6.67
C PHE A 197 12.67 -4.79 -7.32
N ARG A 198 12.11 -5.91 -6.88
CA ARG A 198 12.30 -7.22 -7.50
C ARG A 198 10.98 -7.96 -7.52
N VAL A 199 10.89 -8.94 -8.41
CA VAL A 199 9.90 -10.01 -8.33
C VAL A 199 10.13 -10.79 -7.02
N VAL A 200 9.12 -10.81 -6.16
CA VAL A 200 9.12 -11.56 -4.89
C VAL A 200 7.85 -12.38 -4.78
N PRO A 201 7.87 -13.53 -4.07
CA PRO A 201 6.66 -14.30 -3.82
C PRO A 201 5.67 -13.48 -3.01
N TYR A 202 4.41 -13.51 -3.44
CA TYR A 202 3.31 -12.92 -2.68
C TYR A 202 3.17 -13.67 -1.35
N PRO A 203 3.08 -12.96 -0.20
CA PRO A 203 2.97 -13.63 1.10
C PRO A 203 1.71 -14.48 1.16
N ASP A 204 1.75 -15.57 1.94
CA ASP A 204 0.60 -16.44 2.12
C ASP A 204 -0.43 -15.77 3.03
N VAL A 205 -1.26 -14.93 2.41
CA VAL A 205 -2.24 -14.11 3.09
C VAL A 205 -3.57 -14.15 2.39
N HIS A 206 -4.63 -13.99 3.18
CA HIS A 206 -5.99 -13.93 2.68
C HIS A 206 -6.37 -12.54 2.17
N PHE A 207 -5.56 -12.00 1.28
CA PHE A 207 -5.81 -10.74 0.59
C PHE A 207 -5.49 -10.93 -0.88
N GLY A 208 -6.50 -10.84 -1.73
CA GLY A 208 -6.48 -11.17 -3.15
C GLY A 208 -5.88 -10.09 -4.05
N TYR A 209 -4.87 -9.35 -3.58
CA TYR A 209 -4.14 -8.39 -4.41
C TYR A 209 -3.46 -9.08 -5.61
N VAL A 210 -2.82 -10.22 -5.35
CA VAL A 210 -2.24 -11.15 -6.32
C VAL A 210 -2.62 -12.58 -5.88
N ALA A 211 -2.48 -13.59 -6.76
CA ALA A 211 -2.71 -14.97 -6.34
C ALA A 211 -1.74 -15.43 -5.26
N GLN A 212 -2.24 -16.28 -4.36
CA GLN A 212 -1.37 -16.94 -3.40
C GLN A 212 -0.37 -17.79 -4.18
N SER A 213 0.90 -17.75 -3.77
CA SER A 213 2.03 -18.39 -4.47
C SER A 213 2.45 -17.75 -5.81
N ASP A 214 1.71 -16.78 -6.35
CA ASP A 214 2.19 -15.98 -7.48
C ASP A 214 3.23 -14.97 -7.01
N ASN A 215 4.02 -14.49 -7.96
CA ASN A 215 4.99 -13.44 -7.70
C ASN A 215 4.41 -12.06 -8.03
N PHE A 216 4.94 -11.05 -7.37
CA PHE A 216 4.62 -9.65 -7.61
C PHE A 216 5.86 -8.78 -7.47
N VAL A 217 5.84 -7.59 -8.07
CA VAL A 217 6.94 -6.65 -7.97
C VAL A 217 6.81 -5.87 -6.67
N ALA A 218 7.78 -5.99 -5.78
CA ALA A 218 7.80 -5.26 -4.51
C ALA A 218 9.22 -5.12 -3.93
N LYS A 219 9.35 -4.28 -2.91
CA LYS A 219 10.51 -4.22 -2.03
C LYS A 219 10.10 -4.59 -0.62
N ARG A 220 10.66 -5.66 -0.07
CA ARG A 220 10.31 -6.18 1.26
C ARG A 220 11.21 -5.61 2.35
N ASN A 221 10.68 -4.70 3.18
CA ASN A 221 11.30 -4.34 4.46
C ASN A 221 10.77 -5.27 5.54
N TRP A 222 11.63 -5.83 6.38
CA TRP A 222 11.18 -6.77 7.41
C TRP A 222 11.95 -6.62 8.73
N TRP A 223 11.26 -6.93 9.82
CA TRP A 223 11.80 -6.94 11.18
C TRP A 223 11.33 -8.19 11.90
N ALA A 224 12.28 -8.93 12.47
CA ALA A 224 12.00 -10.17 13.19
C ALA A 224 12.07 -9.97 14.71
N PHE A 225 11.12 -10.52 15.42
CA PHE A 225 11.05 -10.47 16.88
C PHE A 225 10.47 -11.77 17.44
N SER A 226 10.67 -11.99 18.73
CA SER A 226 10.11 -13.15 19.42
C SER A 226 9.19 -12.70 20.54
N LEU A 227 8.07 -13.40 20.68
CA LEU A 227 7.07 -13.19 21.73
C LEU A 227 7.09 -14.39 22.67
N GLY A 228 7.35 -14.15 23.94
CA GLY A 228 7.25 -15.11 25.03
C GLY A 228 5.91 -14.98 25.74
N SER A 229 5.16 -16.08 25.83
CA SER A 229 3.94 -16.18 26.63
C SER A 229 4.15 -17.09 27.83
N GLY A 230 3.68 -16.66 29.00
CA GLY A 230 3.66 -17.47 30.22
C GLY A 230 4.95 -17.51 31.05
N GLU A 231 6.01 -16.80 30.66
CA GLU A 231 7.31 -16.84 31.37
C GLU A 231 7.20 -16.32 32.81
N ALA A 232 6.53 -15.18 33.00
CA ALA A 232 6.29 -14.59 34.32
C ALA A 232 5.30 -15.40 35.18
N SER A 233 4.42 -16.19 34.55
CA SER A 233 3.34 -16.94 35.22
C SER A 233 3.63 -18.43 35.37
N LYS A 234 4.82 -18.91 34.97
CA LYS A 234 5.18 -20.33 35.00
C LYS A 234 5.12 -20.91 36.41
N ALA A 235 5.61 -20.16 37.41
CA ALA A 235 5.63 -20.58 38.81
C ALA A 235 4.22 -20.68 39.43
N SER A 236 3.26 -19.88 38.96
CA SER A 236 1.89 -19.83 39.49
C SER A 236 0.90 -20.70 38.72
N THR A 237 1.09 -20.90 37.42
CA THR A 237 0.13 -21.60 36.53
C THR A 237 0.57 -23.01 36.13
N GLY A 238 1.87 -23.32 36.24
CA GLY A 238 2.43 -24.59 35.76
C GLY A 238 2.32 -24.80 34.24
N VAL A 239 1.95 -23.76 33.47
CA VAL A 239 1.91 -23.78 32.01
C VAL A 239 3.30 -23.50 31.47
N THR A 240 3.78 -24.32 30.54
CA THR A 240 5.08 -24.16 29.88
C THR A 240 5.13 -22.84 29.11
N THR A 241 6.22 -22.08 29.28
CA THR A 241 6.50 -20.90 28.46
C THR A 241 6.54 -21.29 26.98
N VAL A 242 5.79 -20.58 26.14
CA VAL A 242 5.84 -20.75 24.69
C VAL A 242 6.49 -19.49 24.12
N ARG A 243 7.58 -19.67 23.38
CA ARG A 243 8.23 -18.59 22.63
C ARG A 243 8.04 -18.83 21.16
N LYS A 244 7.45 -17.84 20.47
CA LYS A 244 7.20 -17.86 19.03
C LYS A 244 8.00 -16.76 18.37
N ASN A 245 8.47 -17.02 17.15
CA ASN A 245 9.19 -16.05 16.33
C ASN A 245 8.25 -15.50 15.25
N PHE A 246 8.29 -14.19 15.05
CA PHE A 246 7.47 -13.48 14.09
C PHE A 246 8.34 -12.63 13.18
N ILE A 247 7.90 -12.50 11.94
CA ILE A 247 8.40 -11.50 10.99
C ILE A 247 7.28 -10.51 10.72
N LEU A 248 7.53 -9.24 10.98
CA LEU A 248 6.72 -8.17 10.45
C LEU A 248 7.36 -7.67 9.16
N SER A 249 6.57 -7.66 8.08
CA SER A 249 7.02 -7.17 6.77
C SER A 249 6.16 -6.01 6.30
N ILE A 250 6.80 -4.95 5.80
CA ILE A 250 6.18 -3.92 4.97
C ILE A 250 6.72 -4.11 3.55
N TYR A 251 5.86 -4.58 2.66
CA TYR A 251 6.11 -4.61 1.24
C TYR A 251 5.78 -3.23 0.66
N GLU A 252 6.77 -2.57 0.09
CA GLU A 252 6.58 -1.39 -0.75
C GLU A 252 6.21 -1.88 -2.15
N VAL A 253 4.95 -1.69 -2.50
CA VAL A 253 4.32 -2.22 -3.71
C VAL A 253 4.05 -1.06 -4.67
N PRO A 254 4.81 -0.91 -5.76
CA PRO A 254 4.44 0.03 -6.81
C PRO A 254 3.09 -0.34 -7.41
N SER A 255 2.37 0.65 -7.94
CA SER A 255 1.13 0.42 -8.65
C SER A 255 1.40 -0.49 -9.85
N GLN A 256 0.86 -1.69 -9.79
CA GLN A 256 1.14 -2.76 -10.75
C GLN A 256 -0.12 -3.54 -11.17
N LEU A 257 -1.30 -3.14 -10.68
CA LEU A 257 -2.56 -3.78 -11.03
C LEU A 257 -3.15 -3.17 -12.30
N ALA A 258 -3.96 -3.96 -13.01
CA ALA A 258 -4.69 -3.52 -14.18
C ALA A 258 -5.58 -2.31 -13.88
N VAL A 259 -6.29 -2.35 -12.74
CA VAL A 259 -7.07 -1.23 -12.21
C VAL A 259 -6.79 -1.06 -10.72
N GLY A 260 -6.40 0.15 -10.32
CA GLY A 260 -6.15 0.52 -8.93
C GLY A 260 -6.87 1.80 -8.53
N SER A 261 -7.42 1.86 -7.33
CA SER A 261 -8.05 3.08 -6.81
C SER A 261 -7.88 3.22 -5.31
N ALA A 262 -7.44 4.41 -4.88
CA ALA A 262 -7.41 4.77 -3.47
C ALA A 262 -8.78 5.22 -2.92
N GLY A 263 -9.80 5.37 -3.78
CA GLY A 263 -11.15 5.83 -3.44
C GLY A 263 -12.25 4.80 -3.70
N ASN A 264 -13.50 5.25 -3.64
CA ASN A 264 -14.66 4.45 -4.03
C ASN A 264 -14.71 4.32 -5.54
N THR A 265 -14.94 3.12 -6.06
CA THR A 265 -14.86 2.84 -7.51
C THR A 265 -16.08 2.06 -7.98
N ILE A 266 -16.67 2.51 -9.09
CA ILE A 266 -17.73 1.79 -9.80
C ILE A 266 -17.14 1.15 -11.06
N LEU A 267 -17.38 -0.15 -11.23
CA LEU A 267 -16.95 -0.94 -12.37
C LEU A 267 -18.18 -1.41 -13.16
N GLY A 268 -18.08 -1.42 -14.49
CA GLY A 268 -19.09 -1.99 -15.39
C GLY A 268 -20.03 -1.04 -16.10
N LYS A 269 -20.22 0.18 -15.61
CA LYS A 269 -21.02 1.21 -16.29
C LYS A 269 -20.29 2.55 -16.41
N HIS A 270 -20.52 3.24 -17.52
CA HIS A 270 -20.09 4.63 -17.75
C HIS A 270 -21.01 5.62 -17.03
N GLY A 271 -20.57 6.88 -16.90
CA GLY A 271 -21.29 7.95 -16.19
C GLY A 271 -22.71 8.15 -16.70
N ASP A 272 -22.90 8.02 -18.01
CA ASP A 272 -24.18 8.06 -18.73
C ASP A 272 -25.11 6.85 -18.51
N GLY A 273 -24.64 5.80 -17.80
CA GLY A 273 -25.41 4.59 -17.50
C GLY A 273 -25.26 3.47 -18.54
N SER A 274 -24.51 3.68 -19.62
CA SER A 274 -24.19 2.64 -20.60
C SER A 274 -23.23 1.58 -20.03
N ASP A 275 -23.41 0.33 -20.46
CA ASP A 275 -22.53 -0.78 -20.06
C ASP A 275 -21.15 -0.68 -20.71
N TRP A 276 -20.16 -1.26 -20.06
CA TRP A 276 -18.85 -1.49 -20.65
C TRP A 276 -18.96 -2.37 -21.91
N GLY A 277 -18.37 -1.89 -23.01
CA GLY A 277 -18.30 -2.60 -24.28
C GLY A 277 -17.05 -3.49 -24.39
N ASP A 278 -16.10 -3.10 -25.24
CA ASP A 278 -14.88 -3.87 -25.55
C ASP A 278 -13.77 -3.62 -24.51
N ILE A 279 -14.03 -4.01 -23.27
CA ILE A 279 -13.13 -3.83 -22.13
C ILE A 279 -12.70 -5.19 -21.60
N ARG A 280 -11.40 -5.48 -21.71
CA ARG A 280 -10.75 -6.67 -21.16
C ARG A 280 -9.82 -6.28 -20.02
N ILE A 281 -10.04 -6.87 -18.84
CA ILE A 281 -9.20 -6.69 -17.66
C ILE A 281 -8.59 -8.04 -17.32
N SER A 282 -7.26 -8.12 -17.38
CA SER A 282 -6.46 -9.29 -17.04
C SER A 282 -5.71 -9.03 -15.73
N GLY A 283 -5.94 -9.86 -14.71
CA GLY A 283 -5.31 -9.74 -13.41
C GLY A 283 -6.16 -9.02 -12.35
N GLY A 284 -5.51 -8.62 -11.26
CA GLY A 284 -6.17 -8.08 -10.07
C GLY A 284 -6.70 -6.65 -10.22
N VAL A 285 -7.85 -6.40 -9.62
CA VAL A 285 -8.42 -5.06 -9.44
C VAL A 285 -8.43 -4.70 -7.95
N PHE A 286 -7.97 -3.49 -7.60
CA PHE A 286 -8.02 -2.97 -6.23
C PHE A 286 -8.78 -1.65 -6.14
N ALA A 287 -9.65 -1.53 -5.13
CA ALA A 287 -10.26 -0.26 -4.76
C ALA A 287 -10.40 -0.10 -3.23
N SER A 288 -10.48 1.13 -2.71
CA SER A 288 -10.81 1.30 -1.28
C SER A 288 -12.20 0.77 -0.96
N ARG A 289 -13.18 0.99 -1.83
CA ARG A 289 -14.50 0.33 -1.86
C ARG A 289 -14.86 0.07 -3.31
N ALA A 290 -15.31 -1.15 -3.63
CA ALA A 290 -15.68 -1.53 -4.99
C ALA A 290 -17.20 -1.75 -5.10
N LEU A 291 -17.79 -1.23 -6.17
CA LEU A 291 -19.16 -1.52 -6.60
C LEU A 291 -19.11 -2.00 -8.05
N THR A 292 -19.66 -3.18 -8.35
CA THR A 292 -19.89 -3.58 -9.75
C THR A 292 -21.32 -3.23 -10.16
N GLN A 293 -21.51 -2.87 -11.43
CA GLN A 293 -22.80 -2.56 -12.04
C GLN A 293 -22.89 -3.21 -13.42
N GLY A 294 -24.04 -3.79 -13.75
CA GLY A 294 -24.21 -4.52 -15.01
C GLY A 294 -23.39 -5.81 -15.06
N ASN A 295 -22.99 -6.21 -16.26
CA ASN A 295 -22.24 -7.44 -16.51
C ASN A 295 -20.73 -7.16 -16.49
N VAL A 296 -20.10 -7.43 -15.34
CA VAL A 296 -18.65 -7.29 -15.17
C VAL A 296 -18.03 -8.65 -14.90
N ARG A 297 -17.00 -8.99 -15.67
CA ARG A 297 -16.18 -10.19 -15.45
C ARG A 297 -14.76 -9.77 -15.10
N LEU A 298 -14.32 -10.13 -13.89
CA LEU A 298 -12.96 -9.87 -13.42
C LEU A 298 -12.31 -11.18 -13.00
N ASP A 299 -10.99 -11.26 -13.08
CA ASP A 299 -10.27 -12.40 -12.52
C ASP A 299 -10.28 -12.33 -10.99
N ARG A 300 -10.02 -11.13 -10.43
CA ARG A 300 -9.87 -10.90 -9.00
C ARG A 300 -10.29 -9.49 -8.60
N LEU A 301 -10.88 -9.36 -7.41
CA LEU A 301 -11.28 -8.08 -6.83
C LEU A 301 -10.90 -8.00 -5.35
N ALA A 302 -9.98 -7.09 -5.03
CA ALA A 302 -9.58 -6.79 -3.67
C ALA A 302 -10.08 -5.41 -3.26
N ALA A 303 -10.56 -5.28 -2.01
CA ALA A 303 -10.92 -3.97 -1.48
C ALA A 303 -10.47 -3.73 -0.04
N ARG A 304 -10.37 -2.46 0.35
CA ARG A 304 -9.97 -2.12 1.72
C ARG A 304 -11.15 -2.11 2.72
N ARG A 305 -12.30 -1.56 2.31
CA ARG A 305 -13.46 -1.25 3.16
C ARG A 305 -14.72 -2.04 2.81
N GLY A 306 -14.72 -2.76 1.68
CA GLY A 306 -15.86 -3.58 1.27
C GLY A 306 -16.08 -3.62 -0.24
N ILE A 307 -16.84 -4.63 -0.66
CA ILE A 307 -17.19 -4.95 -2.05
C ILE A 307 -18.71 -5.14 -2.10
N SER A 308 -19.35 -4.60 -3.14
CA SER A 308 -20.75 -4.85 -3.46
C SER A 308 -20.82 -5.27 -4.93
N MET A 309 -21.41 -6.43 -5.20
CA MET A 309 -21.54 -6.97 -6.55
C MET A 309 -22.97 -6.79 -7.07
N ALA A 310 -23.11 -6.63 -8.38
CA ALA A 310 -24.38 -6.69 -9.08
C ALA A 310 -24.68 -8.13 -9.53
N ASP A 311 -25.97 -8.45 -9.68
CA ASP A 311 -26.48 -9.81 -9.97
C ASP A 311 -25.89 -10.46 -11.23
N GLU A 312 -25.52 -9.65 -12.24
CA GLU A 312 -24.97 -10.12 -13.51
C GLU A 312 -23.43 -10.14 -13.56
N SER A 313 -22.76 -9.73 -12.47
CA SER A 313 -21.30 -9.68 -12.39
C SER A 313 -20.71 -10.98 -11.85
N SER A 314 -19.51 -11.35 -12.30
CA SER A 314 -18.72 -12.43 -11.72
C SER A 314 -17.25 -12.05 -11.53
N VAL A 315 -16.65 -12.57 -10.45
CA VAL A 315 -15.23 -12.36 -10.11
C VAL A 315 -14.58 -13.72 -9.88
N GLY A 316 -13.60 -14.08 -10.70
CA GLY A 316 -12.91 -15.37 -10.64
C GLY A 316 -13.85 -16.57 -10.75
N GLY A 317 -14.98 -16.41 -11.46
CA GLY A 317 -16.03 -17.42 -11.56
C GLY A 317 -17.07 -17.39 -10.43
N VAL A 318 -16.86 -16.61 -9.37
CA VAL A 318 -17.83 -16.42 -8.28
C VAL A 318 -18.85 -15.36 -8.69
N ALA A 319 -20.13 -15.71 -8.63
CA ALA A 319 -21.27 -14.81 -8.81
C ALA A 319 -22.17 -14.86 -7.58
N LEU A 320 -23.12 -13.93 -7.48
CA LEU A 320 -24.17 -13.99 -6.47
C LEU A 320 -25.02 -15.24 -6.71
N ASP A 321 -25.38 -15.94 -5.63
CA ASP A 321 -26.27 -17.09 -5.73
C ASP A 321 -27.65 -16.63 -6.23
N ALA A 322 -28.17 -17.30 -7.26
CA ALA A 322 -29.42 -16.89 -7.91
C ALA A 322 -30.66 -17.03 -7.03
N LEU A 323 -30.58 -17.80 -5.92
CA LEU A 323 -31.68 -18.07 -5.00
C LEU A 323 -31.63 -17.18 -3.76
N THR A 324 -30.44 -17.00 -3.17
CA THR A 324 -30.26 -16.22 -1.94
C THR A 324 -29.86 -14.77 -2.19
N GLY A 325 -29.29 -14.47 -3.36
CA GLY A 325 -28.70 -13.16 -3.66
C GLY A 325 -27.44 -12.86 -2.84
N ASP A 326 -26.87 -13.88 -2.19
CA ASP A 326 -25.67 -13.76 -1.36
C ASP A 326 -24.44 -14.33 -2.09
N LEU A 327 -23.26 -13.89 -1.68
CA LEU A 327 -22.00 -14.49 -2.12
C LEU A 327 -21.76 -15.79 -1.35
N LEU A 328 -21.14 -16.78 -2.02
CA LEU A 328 -20.66 -18.00 -1.38
C LEU A 328 -19.73 -17.67 -0.21
N SER A 329 -19.81 -18.46 0.86
CA SER A 329 -18.85 -18.33 1.95
C SER A 329 -17.44 -18.67 1.47
N ARG A 330 -16.47 -17.90 1.95
CA ARG A 330 -15.06 -18.05 1.56
C ARG A 330 -14.54 -19.45 1.88
N GLU A 331 -14.86 -19.96 3.07
CA GLU A 331 -14.43 -21.27 3.55
C GLU A 331 -14.97 -22.40 2.66
N GLN A 332 -16.22 -22.26 2.20
CA GLN A 332 -16.82 -23.22 1.29
C GLN A 332 -16.13 -23.19 -0.08
N TYR A 333 -15.91 -22.02 -0.66
CA TYR A 333 -15.23 -21.91 -1.96
C TYR A 333 -13.80 -22.46 -1.92
N GLU A 334 -13.01 -22.08 -0.90
CA GLU A 334 -11.63 -22.55 -0.73
C GLU A 334 -11.58 -24.07 -0.50
N SER A 335 -12.57 -24.63 0.20
CA SER A 335 -12.70 -26.08 0.40
C SER A 335 -13.09 -26.83 -0.87
N GLU A 336 -13.98 -26.28 -1.69
CA GLU A 336 -14.51 -26.95 -2.89
C GLU A 336 -13.56 -26.86 -4.10
N ASN A 337 -12.88 -25.72 -4.26
CA ASN A 337 -12.09 -25.43 -5.46
C ASN A 337 -10.58 -25.57 -5.25
N ALA A 338 -10.13 -25.80 -4.01
CA ALA A 338 -8.71 -25.81 -3.62
C ALA A 338 -7.95 -24.57 -4.14
N ALA A 339 -8.66 -23.45 -4.28
CA ALA A 339 -8.18 -22.21 -4.87
C ALA A 339 -8.59 -21.03 -3.99
N PHE A 340 -7.73 -20.00 -3.96
CA PHE A 340 -7.98 -18.80 -3.17
C PHE A 340 -9.25 -18.08 -3.61
N TYR A 341 -10.04 -17.60 -2.64
CA TYR A 341 -11.27 -16.87 -2.92
C TYR A 341 -10.98 -15.55 -3.67
N PRO A 342 -11.50 -15.36 -4.90
CA PRO A 342 -11.06 -14.27 -5.78
C PRO A 342 -11.55 -12.88 -5.36
N ILE A 343 -12.44 -12.82 -4.37
CA ILE A 343 -12.99 -11.62 -3.76
C ILE A 343 -12.41 -11.51 -2.35
N SER A 344 -11.85 -10.38 -1.96
CA SER A 344 -11.29 -10.24 -0.61
C SER A 344 -11.35 -8.81 -0.09
N SER A 345 -11.51 -8.67 1.23
CA SER A 345 -11.26 -7.40 1.90
C SER A 345 -10.11 -7.47 2.90
N SER A 346 -9.30 -6.42 2.95
CA SER A 346 -8.23 -6.33 3.96
C SER A 346 -8.77 -6.29 5.39
N SER A 347 -10.05 -5.96 5.60
CA SER A 347 -10.69 -6.05 6.92
C SER A 347 -10.87 -7.48 7.41
N ASP A 348 -10.90 -8.44 6.50
CA ASP A 348 -11.30 -9.82 6.79
C ASP A 348 -10.09 -10.69 7.16
N SER A 349 -8.89 -10.22 6.83
CA SER A 349 -7.61 -10.89 7.12
C SER A 349 -6.95 -10.25 8.36
N GLY A 350 -7.07 -10.92 9.51
CA GLY A 350 -6.69 -10.37 10.82
C GLY A 350 -5.21 -10.02 11.03
N LEU A 351 -4.28 -10.40 10.14
CA LEU A 351 -2.85 -10.09 10.24
C LEU A 351 -2.29 -9.41 8.98
N VAL A 352 -3.17 -8.82 8.17
CA VAL A 352 -2.79 -8.09 6.96
C VAL A 352 -3.44 -6.71 6.89
N ALA A 353 -2.65 -5.72 6.49
CA ALA A 353 -3.16 -4.37 6.22
C ALA A 353 -2.63 -3.86 4.89
N PHE A 354 -3.52 -3.40 4.02
CA PHE A 354 -3.15 -2.72 2.78
C PHE A 354 -3.40 -1.22 2.90
N LEU A 355 -2.34 -0.42 2.72
CA LEU A 355 -2.36 1.04 2.81
C LEU A 355 -2.00 1.66 1.46
N PRO A 356 -2.98 2.15 0.69
CA PRO A 356 -2.68 2.92 -0.52
C PRO A 356 -2.10 4.28 -0.14
N ILE A 357 -0.93 4.62 -0.68
CA ILE A 357 -0.27 5.92 -0.42
C ILE A 357 -0.79 6.93 -1.43
N ALA A 358 -1.97 7.50 -1.15
CA ALA A 358 -2.58 8.53 -1.97
C ALA A 358 -2.56 9.88 -1.26
N ARG A 359 -1.90 10.86 -1.88
CA ARG A 359 -1.83 12.25 -1.40
C ARG A 359 -2.97 13.13 -1.94
N GLY A 360 -3.87 12.58 -2.76
CA GLY A 360 -4.96 13.34 -3.37
C GLY A 360 -4.41 14.50 -4.20
N ARG A 361 -4.93 15.71 -3.98
CA ARG A 361 -4.50 16.92 -4.71
C ARG A 361 -3.03 17.26 -4.50
N ASP A 362 -2.48 16.99 -3.31
CA ASP A 362 -1.07 17.25 -2.99
C ASP A 362 -0.10 16.40 -3.84
N ALA A 363 -0.59 15.32 -4.47
CA ALA A 363 0.22 14.48 -5.35
C ALA A 363 0.76 15.26 -6.56
N PHE A 364 0.06 16.31 -6.99
CA PHE A 364 0.36 17.11 -8.18
C PHE A 364 1.04 18.44 -7.88
N ASP A 365 1.38 18.71 -6.61
CA ASP A 365 2.05 19.95 -6.23
C ASP A 365 3.50 19.68 -5.82
N ASP A 366 4.41 20.56 -6.23
CA ASP A 366 5.84 20.53 -5.92
C ASP A 366 6.34 21.85 -5.30
N LEU A 367 5.43 22.73 -4.85
CA LEU A 367 5.78 24.05 -4.33
C LEU A 367 5.53 24.23 -2.82
N GLU A 368 4.47 23.61 -2.28
CA GLU A 368 4.16 23.68 -0.84
C GLU A 368 4.74 22.48 -0.09
N ASN A 369 5.28 22.71 1.11
CA ASN A 369 5.73 21.65 2.04
C ASN A 369 6.62 20.59 1.38
N VAL A 370 7.64 21.03 0.65
CA VAL A 370 8.45 20.19 -0.24
C VAL A 370 9.55 19.40 0.46
N THR A 371 9.95 19.79 1.67
CA THR A 371 11.08 19.16 2.40
C THR A 371 10.66 18.69 3.77
N ASP A 372 11.05 17.46 4.11
CA ASP A 372 10.94 16.89 5.45
C ASP A 372 12.27 17.05 6.18
N LYS A 373 12.60 18.29 6.58
CA LYS A 373 13.88 18.58 7.25
C LYS A 373 14.02 17.76 8.54
N ASN A 374 15.23 17.27 8.82
CA ASN A 374 15.54 16.47 10.01
C ASN A 374 14.61 15.23 10.18
N SER A 375 14.27 14.56 9.07
CA SER A 375 13.59 13.27 9.10
C SER A 375 14.52 12.17 9.62
N GLY A 376 13.97 11.18 10.33
CA GLY A 376 14.72 10.00 10.79
C GLY A 376 15.09 9.05 9.64
N SER A 377 14.26 8.98 8.60
CA SER A 377 14.58 8.30 7.35
C SER A 377 15.34 9.23 6.39
N PRO A 378 16.32 8.73 5.62
CA PRO A 378 16.95 9.48 4.52
C PRO A 378 15.94 9.94 3.46
N THR A 379 14.87 9.18 3.26
CA THR A 379 13.79 9.54 2.33
C THR A 379 12.65 10.19 3.12
N GLY A 380 12.42 11.48 2.88
CA GLY A 380 11.31 12.23 3.46
C GLY A 380 9.95 11.76 2.95
N TRP A 381 8.91 11.93 3.78
CA TRP A 381 7.54 11.50 3.48
C TRP A 381 6.96 12.19 2.24
N ASN A 382 7.21 13.48 2.06
CA ASN A 382 6.73 14.23 0.90
C ASN A 382 7.41 13.77 -0.38
N HIS A 383 8.73 13.52 -0.37
CA HIS A 383 9.42 12.96 -1.53
C HIS A 383 8.93 11.55 -1.84
N TYR A 384 8.69 10.71 -0.83
CA TYR A 384 8.19 9.34 -1.02
C TYR A 384 6.76 9.28 -1.57
N SER A 385 5.87 10.13 -1.06
CA SER A 385 4.42 10.02 -1.30
C SER A 385 3.88 10.93 -2.42
N ARG A 386 4.66 11.92 -2.89
CA ARG A 386 4.21 12.88 -3.91
C ARG A 386 5.00 12.70 -5.22
N PRO A 387 4.36 12.18 -6.29
CA PRO A 387 4.96 12.07 -7.61
C PRO A 387 5.60 13.37 -8.10
N ALA A 388 4.96 14.51 -7.86
CA ALA A 388 5.44 15.82 -8.29
C ALA A 388 6.82 16.22 -7.75
N ILE A 389 7.23 15.72 -6.57
CA ILE A 389 8.55 16.03 -5.98
C ILE A 389 9.63 15.08 -6.51
N GLN A 390 9.25 13.92 -7.04
CA GLN A 390 10.17 12.92 -7.60
C GLN A 390 10.63 13.27 -9.03
N THR A 391 9.99 14.25 -9.67
CA THR A 391 10.34 14.65 -11.04
C THR A 391 11.68 15.35 -11.12
N VAL A 392 12.49 14.95 -12.09
CA VAL A 392 13.82 15.51 -12.36
C VAL A 392 13.70 16.82 -13.14
N MET A 393 12.97 16.82 -14.25
CA MET A 393 12.75 18.02 -15.05
C MET A 393 11.52 18.78 -14.58
N LYS A 394 11.58 20.12 -14.58
CA LYS A 394 10.46 20.98 -14.18
C LYS A 394 10.26 22.09 -15.21
N LEU A 395 9.09 22.12 -15.83
CA LEU A 395 8.61 23.20 -16.68
C LEU A 395 7.63 24.04 -15.87
N ARG A 396 7.97 25.29 -15.59
CA ARG A 396 7.13 26.19 -14.79
C ARG A 396 6.69 27.41 -15.58
N VAL A 397 5.43 27.77 -15.45
CA VAL A 397 4.95 29.11 -15.85
C VAL A 397 5.45 30.11 -14.81
N GLU A 398 6.30 31.06 -15.23
CA GLU A 398 6.94 32.04 -14.34
C GLU A 398 6.23 33.39 -14.36
N ASP A 399 5.58 33.73 -15.47
CA ASP A 399 4.77 34.94 -15.58
C ASP A 399 3.61 34.74 -16.56
N VAL A 400 2.56 35.55 -16.38
CA VAL A 400 1.32 35.52 -17.17
C VAL A 400 0.94 36.93 -17.62
N LEU A 401 0.02 37.05 -18.59
CA LEU A 401 -0.39 38.34 -19.12
C LEU A 401 -1.02 39.23 -18.04
N SER A 402 -1.91 38.67 -17.21
CA SER A 402 -2.49 39.36 -16.05
C SER A 402 -3.07 38.38 -15.02
N PRO A 403 -3.43 38.82 -13.80
CA PRO A 403 -4.11 37.96 -12.83
C PRO A 403 -5.46 37.41 -13.29
N GLN A 404 -6.09 38.01 -14.31
CA GLN A 404 -7.36 37.56 -14.91
C GLN A 404 -7.12 36.70 -16.16
N ASP A 405 -6.04 36.96 -16.89
CA ASP A 405 -5.60 36.20 -18.06
C ASP A 405 -4.30 35.45 -17.75
N GLN A 406 -4.47 34.17 -17.40
CA GLN A 406 -3.38 33.27 -17.06
C GLN A 406 -2.56 32.79 -18.28
N THR A 407 -2.70 33.41 -19.46
CA THR A 407 -1.86 33.12 -20.62
C THR A 407 -0.38 33.34 -20.29
N PRO A 408 0.48 32.31 -20.36
CA PRO A 408 1.89 32.42 -20.00
C PRO A 408 2.65 33.45 -20.86
N THR A 409 3.44 34.32 -20.23
CA THR A 409 4.39 35.25 -20.87
C THR A 409 5.84 34.81 -20.70
N SER A 410 6.11 34.04 -19.65
CA SER A 410 7.43 33.51 -19.32
C SER A 410 7.31 32.09 -18.78
N ILE A 411 8.24 31.22 -19.17
CA ILE A 411 8.38 29.87 -18.65
C ILE A 411 9.81 29.63 -18.19
N SER A 412 10.01 28.75 -17.21
CA SER A 412 11.31 28.22 -16.88
C SER A 412 11.36 26.72 -17.10
N PHE A 413 12.54 26.25 -17.50
CA PHE A 413 12.82 24.84 -17.64
C PHE A 413 14.04 24.49 -16.80
N THR A 414 13.83 23.58 -15.85
CA THR A 414 14.83 23.04 -14.96
C THR A 414 15.15 21.59 -15.35
N PHE A 415 16.43 21.22 -15.36
CA PHE A 415 16.93 19.89 -15.75
C PHE A 415 18.27 19.59 -15.07
N LEU A 416 18.74 18.34 -15.15
CA LEU A 416 20.08 17.96 -14.67
C LEU A 416 21.13 18.01 -15.78
N ALA A 417 22.31 18.53 -15.46
CA ALA A 417 23.50 18.52 -16.29
C ALA A 417 24.74 18.25 -15.43
N GLY A 418 25.41 17.12 -15.65
CA GLY A 418 26.49 16.63 -14.80
C GLY A 418 26.01 16.31 -13.38
N GLY A 419 24.75 15.91 -13.21
CA GLY A 419 24.12 15.68 -11.90
C GLY A 419 23.74 16.94 -11.14
N ILE A 420 23.95 18.14 -11.72
CA ILE A 420 23.62 19.42 -11.10
C ILE A 420 22.38 20.01 -11.75
N GLU A 421 21.45 20.50 -10.93
CA GLU A 421 20.24 21.19 -11.40
C GLU A 421 20.59 22.53 -12.07
N ARG A 422 20.13 22.71 -13.30
CA ARG A 422 20.24 23.95 -14.08
C ARG A 422 18.86 24.45 -14.45
N LYS A 423 18.68 25.78 -14.48
CA LYS A 423 17.43 26.46 -14.81
C LYS A 423 17.66 27.43 -15.97
N ILE A 424 16.80 27.38 -17.00
CA ILE A 424 16.76 28.34 -18.09
C ILE A 424 15.38 29.00 -18.12
N VAL A 425 15.33 30.33 -18.31
CA VAL A 425 14.08 31.09 -18.40
C VAL A 425 13.87 31.57 -19.83
N TYR A 426 12.67 31.37 -20.37
CA TYR A 426 12.24 31.80 -21.70
C TYR A 426 11.11 32.80 -21.59
N ALA A 427 11.30 34.00 -22.17
CA ALA A 427 10.31 35.07 -22.19
C ALA A 427 9.84 35.35 -23.63
N ARG A 428 8.53 35.58 -23.80
CA ARG A 428 7.94 35.95 -25.09
C ARG A 428 8.53 37.26 -25.61
N GLY A 429 8.75 37.32 -26.93
CA GLY A 429 9.34 38.50 -27.59
C GLY A 429 10.85 38.65 -27.39
N ASN A 430 11.49 37.76 -26.62
CA ASN A 430 12.93 37.75 -26.42
C ASN A 430 13.53 36.42 -26.88
N ASN A 431 13.70 35.45 -25.97
CA ASN A 431 14.39 34.19 -26.22
C ASN A 431 13.45 32.99 -26.32
N TRP A 432 12.13 33.15 -26.16
CA TRP A 432 11.14 32.09 -26.41
C TRP A 432 10.84 32.00 -27.90
N PRO A 433 11.27 30.93 -28.62
CA PRO A 433 11.08 30.82 -30.05
C PRO A 433 9.60 30.66 -30.44
N THR A 434 9.19 31.38 -31.49
CA THR A 434 7.86 31.18 -32.09
C THR A 434 7.82 29.86 -32.86
N SER A 435 6.68 29.17 -32.83
CA SER A 435 6.50 27.83 -33.43
C SER A 435 6.81 27.78 -34.93
N GLY A 436 6.57 28.87 -35.67
CA GLY A 436 6.84 28.97 -37.11
C GLY A 436 8.33 29.16 -37.47
N SER A 437 9.20 29.49 -36.51
CA SER A 437 10.62 29.73 -36.79
C SER A 437 11.43 28.43 -36.88
N PRO A 438 12.59 28.40 -37.59
CA PRO A 438 13.47 27.22 -37.61
C PRO A 438 13.91 26.76 -36.22
N LYS A 439 14.19 27.71 -35.31
CA LYS A 439 14.50 27.41 -33.91
C LYS A 439 13.28 26.86 -33.16
N GLY A 440 12.09 27.37 -33.44
CA GLY A 440 10.83 26.87 -32.88
C GLY A 440 10.53 25.42 -33.25
N ARG A 441 10.87 24.98 -34.47
CA ARG A 441 10.68 23.58 -34.88
C ARG A 441 11.44 22.57 -34.02
N LEU A 442 12.56 22.98 -33.43
CA LEU A 442 13.38 22.15 -32.54
C LEU A 442 13.05 22.38 -31.06
N PHE A 443 12.32 23.45 -30.75
CA PHE A 443 11.96 23.81 -29.39
C PHE A 443 10.77 22.96 -28.91
N PRO A 444 10.80 22.42 -27.68
CA PRO A 444 9.75 21.52 -27.21
C PRO A 444 8.56 22.21 -26.54
N PHE A 445 8.62 23.52 -26.27
CA PHE A 445 7.59 24.22 -25.46
C PHE A 445 6.95 25.38 -26.23
N HIS A 446 5.65 25.31 -26.52
CA HIS A 446 4.95 26.39 -27.22
C HIS A 446 3.63 26.72 -26.56
N LEU A 447 3.13 27.93 -26.81
CA LEU A 447 1.75 28.26 -26.52
C LEU A 447 0.88 27.93 -27.72
N GLU A 448 -0.27 27.36 -27.42
CA GLU A 448 -1.25 26.98 -28.42
C GLU A 448 -2.65 27.40 -27.94
N ASN A 449 -3.44 27.94 -28.87
CA ASN A 449 -4.84 28.30 -28.64
C ASN A 449 -5.80 27.54 -29.59
N ASP A 450 -5.27 26.62 -30.40
CA ASP A 450 -6.04 25.98 -31.47
C ASP A 450 -7.03 24.95 -30.90
N GLY A 451 -8.32 25.18 -31.12
CA GLY A 451 -9.40 24.24 -30.76
C GLY A 451 -9.75 24.16 -29.27
N ILE A 452 -9.03 24.89 -28.40
CA ILE A 452 -9.25 24.91 -26.95
C ILE A 452 -9.61 26.35 -26.54
N GLN A 453 -10.79 26.56 -25.93
CA GLN A 453 -11.22 27.87 -25.42
C GLN A 453 -10.46 28.34 -24.16
N ARG A 454 -9.22 27.87 -23.96
CA ARG A 454 -8.40 28.10 -22.77
C ARG A 454 -6.93 28.29 -23.18
N PRO A 455 -6.13 29.07 -22.44
CA PRO A 455 -4.69 29.17 -22.70
C PRO A 455 -4.03 27.80 -22.48
N ALA A 456 -3.35 27.28 -23.51
CA ALA A 456 -2.70 25.98 -23.41
C ALA A 456 -1.18 26.05 -23.62
N LEU A 457 -0.45 25.39 -22.73
CA LEU A 457 0.97 25.12 -22.87
C LEU A 457 1.14 23.77 -23.57
N SER A 458 1.72 23.78 -24.76
CA SER A 458 2.03 22.57 -25.53
C SER A 458 3.45 22.10 -25.25
N VAL A 459 3.58 20.80 -24.99
CA VAL A 459 4.86 20.11 -24.77
C VAL A 459 5.04 19.03 -25.84
N TYR A 460 6.06 19.19 -26.67
CA TYR A 460 6.44 18.28 -27.73
C TYR A 460 7.46 17.27 -27.20
N VAL A 461 6.97 16.14 -26.72
CA VAL A 461 7.78 15.16 -25.98
C VAL A 461 8.86 14.54 -26.87
N GLY A 462 8.54 14.21 -28.13
CA GLY A 462 9.50 13.66 -29.09
C GLY A 462 10.67 14.61 -29.43
N ARG A 463 10.55 15.92 -29.15
CA ARG A 463 11.63 16.90 -29.36
C ARG A 463 12.55 17.03 -28.16
N LEU A 464 12.10 16.62 -26.96
CA LEU A 464 12.87 16.75 -25.72
C LEU A 464 14.25 16.07 -25.79
N PRO A 465 14.42 14.83 -26.30
CA PRO A 465 15.74 14.20 -26.33
C PRO A 465 16.77 14.94 -27.20
N GLY A 466 16.33 15.53 -28.32
CA GLY A 466 17.19 16.36 -29.16
C GLY A 466 17.53 17.69 -28.49
N PHE A 467 16.53 18.32 -27.87
CA PHE A 467 16.68 19.58 -27.16
C PHE A 467 17.61 19.46 -25.94
N LEU A 468 17.43 18.44 -25.09
CA LEU A 468 18.28 18.17 -23.93
C LEU A 468 19.76 18.03 -24.32
N ARG A 469 20.04 17.30 -25.41
CA ARG A 469 21.41 17.19 -25.95
C ARG A 469 21.96 18.55 -26.40
N SER A 470 21.14 19.37 -27.05
CA SER A 470 21.57 20.69 -27.55
C SER A 470 21.95 21.68 -26.45
N ILE A 471 21.38 21.53 -25.25
CA ILE A 471 21.67 22.40 -24.08
C ILE A 471 22.69 21.79 -23.12
N GLY A 472 23.29 20.64 -23.46
CA GLY A 472 24.27 19.94 -22.63
C GLY A 472 23.69 19.33 -21.36
N ALA A 473 22.42 18.90 -21.39
CA ALA A 473 21.79 18.18 -20.29
C ALA A 473 22.26 16.72 -20.22
N ASP A 474 22.06 16.11 -19.05
CA ASP A 474 22.26 14.68 -18.84
C ASP A 474 21.33 13.85 -19.75
N PRO A 475 21.70 12.59 -20.06
CA PRO A 475 20.91 11.73 -20.93
C PRO A 475 19.48 11.53 -20.42
N THR A 476 18.60 11.10 -21.33
CA THR A 476 17.19 10.78 -21.05
C THR A 476 17.00 9.60 -20.10
N SER A 477 18.06 8.86 -19.74
CA SER A 477 18.02 7.88 -18.65
C SER A 477 17.97 8.52 -17.27
N VAL A 478 18.44 9.77 -17.15
CA VAL A 478 18.42 10.59 -15.92
C VAL A 478 17.31 11.63 -16.00
N ASN A 479 17.24 12.39 -17.11
CA ASN A 479 16.19 13.35 -17.38
C ASN A 479 14.95 12.66 -17.97
N ASN A 480 14.33 11.78 -17.18
CA ASN A 480 13.25 10.87 -17.60
C ASN A 480 11.87 11.20 -16.99
N SER A 481 11.75 12.29 -16.24
CA SER A 481 10.49 12.70 -15.63
C SER A 481 10.29 14.21 -15.71
N LEU A 482 9.06 14.65 -15.97
CA LEU A 482 8.69 16.05 -16.20
C LEU A 482 7.53 16.46 -15.30
N MET A 483 7.74 17.51 -14.50
CA MET A 483 6.67 18.26 -13.84
C MET A 483 6.31 19.49 -14.66
N VAL A 484 5.03 19.67 -14.98
CA VAL A 484 4.53 20.90 -15.60
C VAL A 484 3.60 21.61 -14.63
N ASN A 485 4.00 22.77 -14.10
CA ASN A 485 3.26 23.50 -13.06
C ASN A 485 3.27 25.02 -13.27
N ALA A 486 2.47 25.74 -12.49
CA ALA A 486 2.44 27.19 -12.42
C ALA A 486 3.21 27.66 -11.17
N ASN A 487 4.06 28.70 -11.30
CA ASN A 487 4.76 29.29 -10.15
C ASN A 487 3.86 30.23 -9.33
N TYR A 488 2.78 29.68 -8.77
CA TYR A 488 1.80 30.44 -7.98
C TYR A 488 2.34 30.89 -6.62
N ARG A 489 3.44 30.30 -6.15
CA ARG A 489 4.03 30.59 -4.84
C ARG A 489 4.86 31.87 -4.87
N ASP A 490 5.69 32.04 -5.90
CA ASP A 490 6.64 33.15 -5.97
C ASP A 490 6.11 34.32 -6.82
N ASN A 491 5.04 34.13 -7.59
CA ASN A 491 4.40 35.17 -8.39
C ASN A 491 2.90 35.30 -8.07
N ILE A 492 2.51 36.40 -7.44
CA ILE A 492 1.12 36.69 -7.03
C ILE A 492 0.14 36.84 -8.21
N ARG A 493 0.64 37.10 -9.43
CA ARG A 493 -0.20 37.17 -10.64
C ARG A 493 -0.67 35.80 -11.10
N ILE A 494 0.04 34.75 -10.69
CA ILE A 494 -0.23 33.37 -11.07
C ILE A 494 -1.11 32.71 -10.01
N ARG A 495 -2.22 32.14 -10.45
CA ARG A 495 -3.15 31.42 -9.56
C ARG A 495 -2.70 29.97 -9.39
N LYS A 496 -2.97 29.41 -8.21
CA LYS A 496 -2.81 27.97 -7.98
C LYS A 496 -3.78 27.22 -8.91
N PRO A 497 -3.31 26.22 -9.68
CA PRO A 497 -4.18 25.45 -10.56
C PRO A 497 -5.30 24.74 -9.78
N ASN A 498 -6.52 24.75 -10.30
CA ASN A 498 -7.66 24.10 -9.65
C ASN A 498 -7.78 22.63 -10.07
N ILE A 499 -8.21 21.79 -9.13
CA ILE A 499 -8.55 20.38 -9.36
C ILE A 499 -9.95 20.17 -8.77
N PRO A 500 -11.01 20.06 -9.60
CA PRO A 500 -11.03 20.05 -11.07
C PRO A 500 -10.69 21.40 -11.72
N SER A 501 -10.29 21.37 -12.99
CA SER A 501 -9.74 22.53 -13.73
C SER A 501 -10.83 23.50 -14.24
N LEU A 502 -10.68 24.79 -13.92
CA LEU A 502 -11.59 25.86 -14.35
C LEU A 502 -11.31 26.34 -15.78
N SER A 503 -12.29 27.02 -16.41
CA SER A 503 -12.16 27.56 -17.78
C SER A 503 -11.02 28.56 -17.96
N THR A 504 -10.68 29.28 -16.90
CA THR A 504 -9.60 30.26 -16.89
C THR A 504 -8.23 29.67 -16.61
N ASP A 505 -8.16 28.39 -16.21
CA ASP A 505 -6.89 27.76 -15.85
C ASP A 505 -6.12 27.36 -17.12
N VAL A 506 -4.79 27.40 -17.00
CA VAL A 506 -3.89 26.92 -18.05
C VAL A 506 -4.09 25.41 -18.25
N ALA A 507 -4.17 25.00 -19.51
CA ALA A 507 -4.20 23.60 -19.91
C ALA A 507 -2.82 23.13 -20.39
N LEU A 508 -2.58 21.82 -20.32
CA LEU A 508 -1.42 21.17 -20.91
C LEU A 508 -1.84 20.41 -22.17
N VAL A 509 -1.10 20.57 -23.25
CA VAL A 509 -1.29 19.83 -24.50
C VAL A 509 -0.04 19.00 -24.77
N LEU A 510 -0.17 17.68 -24.88
CA LEU A 510 0.95 16.82 -25.24
C LEU A 510 0.94 16.54 -26.75
N ARG A 511 2.09 16.78 -27.37
CA ARG A 511 2.35 16.54 -28.79
C ARG A 511 3.61 15.70 -28.98
N ASP A 512 3.76 15.15 -30.18
CA ASP A 512 4.88 14.26 -30.55
C ASP A 512 5.08 13.11 -29.54
N THR A 513 3.97 12.50 -29.11
CA THR A 513 3.92 11.42 -28.10
C THR A 513 3.91 10.02 -28.69
N ARG A 514 4.08 9.88 -30.00
CA ARG A 514 3.98 8.57 -30.68
C ARG A 514 5.06 7.59 -30.21
N ASP A 515 6.27 8.09 -30.01
CA ASP A 515 7.48 7.31 -29.78
C ASP A 515 8.20 7.78 -28.50
N PHE A 516 8.37 6.87 -27.55
CA PHE A 516 9.10 7.08 -26.30
C PHE A 516 10.40 6.26 -26.23
N THR A 517 10.83 5.59 -27.30
CA THR A 517 12.01 4.70 -27.30
C THR A 517 13.31 5.42 -26.93
N SER A 518 13.36 6.75 -27.09
CA SER A 518 14.47 7.59 -26.62
C SER A 518 14.62 7.64 -25.10
N PHE A 519 13.60 7.25 -24.34
CA PHE A 519 13.59 7.18 -22.88
C PHE A 519 13.78 5.72 -22.45
N SER A 520 15.02 5.25 -22.41
CA SER A 520 15.34 3.84 -22.16
C SER A 520 14.89 3.31 -20.79
N THR A 521 14.81 4.20 -19.78
CA THR A 521 14.33 3.91 -18.42
C THR A 521 12.85 4.29 -18.21
N GLY A 522 12.13 4.63 -19.28
CA GLY A 522 10.74 5.08 -19.25
C GLY A 522 10.56 6.58 -19.09
N PHE A 523 9.30 7.03 -19.09
CA PHE A 523 8.96 8.46 -18.97
C PHE A 523 7.78 8.72 -18.03
N SER A 524 7.94 9.67 -17.11
CA SER A 524 6.87 10.09 -16.19
C SER A 524 6.50 11.55 -16.36
N LEU A 525 5.21 11.84 -16.55
CA LEU A 525 4.66 13.20 -16.53
C LEU A 525 3.81 13.39 -15.27
N VAL A 526 4.05 14.50 -14.56
CA VAL A 526 3.20 14.97 -13.48
C VAL A 526 2.74 16.39 -13.78
N THR A 527 1.46 16.67 -13.64
CA THR A 527 0.94 18.03 -13.75
C THR A 527 -0.38 18.19 -12.99
N PRO A 528 -0.65 19.36 -12.39
CA PRO A 528 -1.96 19.71 -11.86
C PRO A 528 -2.88 20.30 -12.94
N PHE A 529 -2.41 20.48 -14.17
CA PHE A 529 -3.25 20.99 -15.26
C PHE A 529 -4.11 19.89 -15.88
N ARG A 530 -5.21 20.31 -16.51
CA ARG A 530 -5.95 19.45 -17.43
C ARG A 530 -5.07 19.15 -18.63
N THR A 531 -4.91 17.88 -18.96
CA THR A 531 -4.02 17.42 -20.03
C THR A 531 -4.80 16.91 -21.24
N TYR A 532 -4.49 17.46 -22.41
CA TYR A 532 -4.99 17.03 -23.71
C TYR A 532 -3.95 16.16 -24.40
N LEU A 533 -4.33 14.92 -24.73
CA LEU A 533 -3.53 13.98 -25.52
C LEU A 533 -3.99 14.08 -26.98
N VAL A 534 -3.22 14.78 -27.81
CA VAL A 534 -3.67 15.13 -29.18
C VAL A 534 -3.54 13.97 -30.16
N ASN A 535 -2.44 13.23 -30.06
CA ASN A 535 -2.07 12.15 -30.97
C ASN A 535 -1.93 10.84 -30.21
N ASP A 536 -1.69 9.75 -30.93
CA ASP A 536 -1.33 8.46 -30.35
C ASP A 536 -0.16 8.60 -29.36
N VAL A 537 -0.24 7.85 -28.27
CA VAL A 537 0.72 7.90 -27.17
C VAL A 537 1.39 6.53 -27.06
N ASN A 538 2.71 6.50 -27.19
CA ASN A 538 3.56 5.33 -26.94
C ASN A 538 3.15 4.07 -27.71
N ILE A 539 3.08 4.18 -29.04
CA ILE A 539 2.70 3.07 -29.94
C ILE A 539 3.89 2.45 -30.68
N VAL A 540 5.12 2.87 -30.36
CA VAL A 540 6.34 2.32 -30.95
C VAL A 540 7.01 1.40 -29.91
N PRO A 541 7.13 0.10 -30.18
CA PRO A 541 7.80 -0.82 -29.26
C PRO A 541 9.31 -0.56 -29.22
N ARG A 542 9.91 -0.74 -28.04
CA ARG A 542 11.36 -0.76 -27.82
C ARG A 542 11.99 -2.04 -28.35
N GLY A 543 11.23 -3.13 -28.36
CA GLY A 543 11.67 -4.45 -28.77
C GLY A 543 10.58 -5.50 -28.59
N ILE A 544 10.99 -6.76 -28.60
CA ILE A 544 10.13 -7.92 -28.40
C ILE A 544 10.67 -8.69 -27.20
N ASP A 545 9.80 -9.14 -26.30
CA ASP A 545 10.19 -9.96 -25.16
C ASP A 545 10.46 -11.43 -25.56
N ALA A 546 10.85 -12.25 -24.58
CA ALA A 546 11.10 -13.68 -24.78
C ALA A 546 9.85 -14.48 -25.21
N GLN A 547 8.66 -13.90 -25.04
CA GLN A 547 7.36 -14.49 -25.36
C GLN A 547 6.81 -14.00 -26.71
N GLY A 548 7.60 -13.21 -27.46
CA GLY A 548 7.20 -12.70 -28.75
C GLY A 548 6.25 -11.50 -28.70
N GLN A 549 6.04 -10.88 -27.54
CA GLN A 549 5.20 -9.70 -27.37
C GLN A 549 6.00 -8.41 -27.53
N GLU A 550 5.36 -7.41 -28.13
CA GLU A 550 5.92 -6.06 -28.25
C GLU A 550 6.06 -5.41 -26.87
N VAL A 551 7.29 -5.00 -26.53
CA VAL A 551 7.60 -4.31 -25.29
C VAL A 551 7.68 -2.82 -25.54
N PHE A 552 6.78 -2.06 -24.92
CA PHE A 552 6.76 -0.60 -25.00
C PHE A 552 7.58 0.02 -23.86
N PRO A 553 8.23 1.17 -24.08
CA PRO A 553 8.84 1.94 -22.99
C PRO A 553 7.81 2.22 -21.89
N PRO A 554 8.15 2.04 -20.60
CA PRO A 554 7.19 2.24 -19.52
C PRO A 554 6.89 3.73 -19.34
N ILE A 555 5.61 4.09 -19.29
CA ILE A 555 5.16 5.48 -19.11
C ILE A 555 4.18 5.63 -17.95
N SER A 556 4.25 6.75 -17.24
CA SER A 556 3.20 7.15 -16.28
C SER A 556 2.75 8.59 -16.49
N LEU A 557 1.44 8.80 -16.49
CA LEU A 557 0.81 10.10 -16.67
C LEU A 557 -0.06 10.44 -15.45
N PHE A 558 0.51 11.21 -14.52
CA PHE A 558 -0.17 11.75 -13.35
C PHE A 558 -0.81 13.09 -13.71
N THR A 559 -2.10 13.04 -14.00
CA THR A 559 -2.89 14.21 -14.40
C THR A 559 -4.25 14.14 -13.72
N PRO A 560 -4.78 15.24 -13.16
CA PRO A 560 -6.10 15.25 -12.53
C PRO A 560 -7.21 15.02 -13.54
N GLU A 561 -7.07 15.53 -14.77
CA GLU A 561 -8.04 15.33 -15.85
C GLU A 561 -7.30 15.02 -17.16
N LYS A 562 -7.66 13.89 -17.80
CA LYS A 562 -7.18 13.50 -19.13
C LYS A 562 -8.27 13.76 -20.16
N ARG A 563 -7.91 14.36 -21.28
CA ARG A 563 -8.76 14.59 -22.44
C ARG A 563 -8.10 14.01 -23.67
N PHE A 564 -8.88 13.34 -24.51
CA PHE A 564 -8.37 12.75 -25.74
C PHE A 564 -8.80 13.63 -26.92
N GLY A 565 -7.82 14.08 -27.69
CA GLY A 565 -7.97 14.97 -28.83
C GLY A 565 -8.25 16.43 -28.45
N ILE A 566 -8.30 17.26 -29.49
CA ILE A 566 -8.57 18.71 -29.38
C ILE A 566 -9.68 19.19 -30.33
N ARG A 567 -10.32 18.26 -31.07
CA ARG A 567 -11.39 18.56 -32.04
C ARG A 567 -12.73 18.05 -31.55
N ASN A 568 -13.82 18.70 -31.96
CA ASN A 568 -15.22 18.31 -31.67
C ASN A 568 -15.68 17.07 -32.46
N GLN A 569 -14.79 16.10 -32.70
CA GLN A 569 -15.12 14.88 -33.41
C GLN A 569 -15.01 13.67 -32.48
N PRO A 570 -15.98 12.74 -32.53
CA PRO A 570 -15.99 11.59 -31.64
C PRO A 570 -14.90 10.59 -32.07
N MET A 571 -13.83 10.51 -31.29
CA MET A 571 -12.67 9.65 -31.54
C MET A 571 -12.84 8.25 -30.95
N ASN A 572 -12.22 7.27 -31.61
CA ASN A 572 -12.06 5.93 -31.04
C ASN A 572 -10.82 5.92 -30.15
N ILE A 573 -10.94 5.40 -28.95
CA ILE A 573 -9.84 5.32 -27.97
C ILE A 573 -9.55 3.85 -27.73
N THR A 574 -8.31 3.44 -28.02
CA THR A 574 -7.78 2.14 -27.59
C THR A 574 -6.74 2.38 -26.52
N LEU A 575 -6.96 1.80 -25.34
CA LEU A 575 -6.07 1.93 -24.19
C LEU A 575 -5.48 0.56 -23.85
N LYS A 576 -4.15 0.49 -23.70
CA LYS A 576 -3.42 -0.70 -23.26
C LYS A 576 -2.58 -0.35 -22.03
N GLY A 577 -2.56 -1.22 -21.02
CA GLY A 577 -1.74 -1.05 -19.82
C GLY A 577 -2.57 -0.96 -18.53
N GLN A 578 -2.43 0.13 -17.77
CA GLN A 578 -3.04 0.26 -16.43
C GLN A 578 -3.80 1.56 -16.26
N VAL A 579 -4.86 1.52 -15.45
CA VAL A 579 -5.62 2.71 -15.05
C VAL A 579 -5.68 2.81 -13.53
N ASN A 580 -5.13 3.90 -13.00
CA ASN A 580 -5.08 4.15 -11.57
C ASN A 580 -5.75 5.47 -11.18
N HIS A 581 -6.52 5.45 -10.09
CA HIS A 581 -7.20 6.62 -9.53
C HIS A 581 -6.57 7.02 -8.19
N VAL A 582 -6.09 8.26 -8.13
CA VAL A 582 -5.32 8.84 -7.00
C VAL A 582 -6.22 9.62 -6.02
N GLY A 583 -7.51 9.78 -6.33
CA GLY A 583 -8.45 10.54 -5.50
C GLY A 583 -8.72 9.86 -4.15
N LYS A 584 -8.82 10.68 -3.10
CA LYS A 584 -9.01 10.26 -1.71
C LYS A 584 -10.42 10.56 -1.17
N ASP A 585 -11.19 11.38 -1.88
CA ASP A 585 -12.50 11.84 -1.44
C ASP A 585 -13.49 10.67 -1.49
N SER A 586 -14.07 10.33 -0.34
CA SER A 586 -15.02 9.22 -0.18
C SER A 586 -16.36 9.45 -0.86
N ASP A 587 -16.65 10.71 -1.20
CA ASP A 587 -17.99 11.13 -1.63
C ASP A 587 -18.14 11.12 -3.16
N GLN A 588 -17.04 10.89 -3.87
CA GLN A 588 -17.05 10.76 -5.33
C GLN A 588 -16.69 9.33 -5.73
N ASN A 589 -17.62 8.71 -6.44
CA ASN A 589 -17.39 7.40 -7.06
C ASN A 589 -16.55 7.61 -8.32
N ALA A 590 -15.33 7.07 -8.32
CA ALA A 590 -14.49 7.05 -9.50
C ALA A 590 -15.02 6.01 -10.50
N ARG A 591 -15.11 6.41 -11.77
CA ARG A 591 -15.37 5.53 -12.91
C ARG A 591 -14.12 5.54 -13.81
N PRO A 592 -13.22 4.55 -13.71
CA PRO A 592 -11.87 4.63 -14.29
C PRO A 592 -11.87 4.72 -15.82
N LEU A 593 -12.95 4.27 -16.49
CA LEU A 593 -13.08 4.25 -17.95
C LEU A 593 -14.10 5.28 -18.48
N ASP A 594 -14.47 6.26 -17.65
CA ASP A 594 -15.22 7.43 -18.10
C ASP A 594 -14.26 8.43 -18.76
N LEU A 595 -14.01 8.22 -20.06
CA LEU A 595 -13.08 9.02 -20.84
C LEU A 595 -13.81 10.21 -21.45
N ARG A 596 -13.14 11.36 -21.48
CA ARG A 596 -13.71 12.58 -22.05
C ARG A 596 -12.91 13.07 -23.25
N SER A 597 -13.63 13.57 -24.25
CA SER A 597 -13.07 14.18 -25.44
C SER A 597 -12.55 15.60 -25.17
N GLY A 598 -11.80 16.14 -26.12
CA GLY A 598 -11.38 17.55 -26.12
C GLY A 598 -12.53 18.56 -26.06
N ALA A 599 -13.72 18.19 -26.56
CA ALA A 599 -14.93 19.03 -26.61
C ALA A 599 -15.66 19.16 -25.26
N ASN A 600 -15.17 18.47 -24.23
CA ASN A 600 -15.83 18.23 -22.92
C ASN A 600 -16.92 17.17 -22.89
N ASP A 601 -17.30 16.60 -24.03
CA ASP A 601 -18.28 15.50 -24.08
C ASP A 601 -17.66 14.17 -23.64
N GLU A 602 -18.47 13.34 -22.98
CA GLU A 602 -18.13 11.94 -22.68
C GLU A 602 -17.95 11.16 -23.99
N VAL A 603 -16.94 10.28 -24.00
CA VAL A 603 -16.70 9.41 -25.16
C VAL A 603 -17.69 8.27 -25.08
N LEU A 604 -18.49 8.08 -26.13
CA LEU A 604 -19.48 7.01 -26.22
C LEU A 604 -18.83 5.64 -25.95
N ALA A 605 -19.47 4.81 -25.13
CA ALA A 605 -18.97 3.50 -24.72
C ALA A 605 -18.50 2.62 -25.90
N GLY A 606 -19.26 2.59 -27.00
CA GLY A 606 -18.91 1.83 -28.21
C GLY A 606 -17.64 2.31 -28.95
N LYS A 607 -17.04 3.42 -28.52
CA LYS A 607 -15.79 3.97 -29.07
C LYS A 607 -14.58 3.74 -28.15
N ILE A 608 -14.79 3.13 -26.99
CA ILE A 608 -13.75 2.83 -26.02
C ILE A 608 -13.41 1.35 -26.10
N LYS A 609 -12.14 1.05 -26.38
CA LYS A 609 -11.54 -0.28 -26.28
C LYS A 609 -10.44 -0.23 -25.22
N ALA A 610 -10.45 -1.15 -24.27
CA ALA A 610 -9.42 -1.20 -23.24
C ALA A 610 -8.91 -2.63 -23.03
N GLU A 611 -7.59 -2.79 -23.02
CA GLU A 611 -6.90 -4.03 -22.66
C GLU A 611 -5.98 -3.72 -21.47
N LEU A 612 -6.48 -3.97 -20.26
CA LEU A 612 -5.79 -3.67 -19.01
C LEU A 612 -5.11 -4.92 -18.47
N TYR A 613 -3.86 -4.79 -18.04
CA TYR A 613 -3.07 -5.89 -17.49
C TYR A 613 -2.13 -5.43 -16.38
N SER A 614 -1.82 -6.36 -15.46
CA SER A 614 -0.88 -6.12 -14.37
C SER A 614 0.58 -6.12 -14.86
N ILE A 615 1.43 -5.35 -14.19
CA ILE A 615 2.89 -5.37 -14.37
C ILE A 615 3.44 -6.59 -13.63
N THR A 616 4.28 -7.38 -14.31
CA THR A 616 4.88 -8.60 -13.77
C THR A 616 6.39 -8.50 -13.60
N ASP A 617 7.01 -7.53 -14.29
CA ASP A 617 8.47 -7.33 -14.30
C ASP A 617 8.84 -5.91 -13.83
N PRO A 618 9.86 -5.75 -12.95
CA PRO A 618 10.41 -4.45 -12.58
C PRO A 618 10.76 -3.52 -13.75
N GLU A 619 11.19 -4.04 -14.91
CA GLU A 619 11.54 -3.22 -16.08
C GLU A 619 10.32 -2.52 -16.71
N GLN A 620 9.11 -3.02 -16.45
CA GLN A 620 7.87 -2.40 -16.92
C GLN A 620 7.40 -1.27 -16.00
N LEU A 621 8.08 -1.03 -14.87
CA LEU A 621 7.74 0.06 -13.98
C LEU A 621 8.23 1.40 -14.57
N PRO A 622 7.35 2.42 -14.64
CA PRO A 622 7.76 3.76 -15.04
C PRO A 622 8.62 4.39 -13.93
N PRO A 623 9.44 5.42 -14.27
CA PRO A 623 10.34 6.10 -13.33
C PRO A 623 9.66 6.53 -12.03
N ILE A 624 8.41 6.99 -12.13
CA ILE A 624 7.57 7.38 -11.01
C ILE A 624 6.32 6.51 -11.03
N SER A 625 6.09 5.81 -9.92
CA SER A 625 4.92 4.96 -9.70
C SER A 625 4.26 5.33 -8.38
N GLN A 626 2.92 5.23 -8.32
CA GLN A 626 2.23 5.37 -7.03
C GLN A 626 2.61 4.19 -6.14
N MET A 627 2.93 4.46 -4.87
CA MET A 627 3.32 3.43 -3.91
C MET A 627 2.12 2.98 -3.07
N ASN A 628 2.12 1.72 -2.68
CA ASN A 628 1.21 1.13 -1.73
C ASN A 628 2.01 0.30 -0.71
N TRP A 629 1.52 0.19 0.52
CA TRP A 629 2.13 -0.68 1.52
C TRP A 629 1.24 -1.88 1.81
N LEU A 630 1.77 -3.07 1.63
CA LEU A 630 1.18 -4.30 2.13
C LEU A 630 1.94 -4.69 3.41
N VAL A 631 1.26 -4.65 4.55
CA VAL A 631 1.84 -4.97 5.86
C VAL A 631 1.33 -6.33 6.28
N VAL A 632 2.25 -7.22 6.64
CA VAL A 632 1.96 -8.61 7.02
C VAL A 632 2.77 -8.99 8.25
N ILE A 633 2.16 -9.78 9.14
CA ILE A 633 2.89 -10.47 10.21
C ILE A 633 2.80 -11.98 9.96
N GLU A 634 3.96 -12.61 9.85
CA GLU A 634 4.10 -14.05 9.61
C GLU A 634 4.71 -14.70 10.85
N GLN A 635 4.14 -15.84 11.28
CA GLN A 635 4.78 -16.68 12.30
C GLN A 635 5.79 -17.60 11.60
N LEU A 636 7.01 -17.64 12.11
CA LEU A 636 8.02 -18.61 11.68
C LEU A 636 7.88 -19.90 12.49
N ASN A 637 7.92 -21.02 11.78
CA ASN A 637 7.92 -22.36 12.36
C ASN A 637 9.33 -22.82 12.71
#